data_AF-A0AA46WUZ7-F1
#
_entry.id   AF-A0AA46WUZ7-F1
#
_cell.length_a   1.000
_cell.length_b   1.000
_cell.length_c   1.000
_cell.angle_alpha   90.00
_cell.angle_beta   90.00
_cell.angle_gamma   90.00
#
_symmetry.space_group_name_H-M   'P 1'
#
loop_
_entity.id
_entity.type
_entity.pdbx_description
1 polymer ?
#
loop_
_entity_poly.entity_id
_entity_poly.type
_entity_poly.pdbx_seq_one_letter_code
_entity_poly.pdbx_strand_id
1 'polypeptide(L)'
;MTDNTVLIGRNSELMQLERLLDEARAGVPSLVLVEGASGVGKSSLVSYFVARHDDIAVHDATGARWEAGHPWSVLEQLLGDTVTAGDPVEAARTLLDRIDDVTVIVVDDAHYADVESLQSLSSSLRRAHGRPLLMIWIVPDVLPDDVAPATADLLSNSHRVDILHVGALAPPDVAQLALHRIGVDLSAWTARRLQEHTLGNPRSILQLLDEIPRDEWHRWQARFPAPRQHAGKVGRILARCSPDTRALVESVAVLDTAATRGATESLALVAELAEVGDTTGPLDEAHRLGLLTMREQRGVVSLSFPDPMTRAAVADEIGPARWHSLHARAALLVDDEGARLFHLVSATPTGNEELAADLDAYARRCAADGAWSQAAEALITASRITLDRELRTRRMIRGVDALTGAADLPQAQTFVPEIESVPSGPMRNAVLGYLAIQRGRAAEAHHLLTEAWSMLDDPESEPELAATISQRMVLHSLARLRGDDLVLWADRAADTLPETAPPVVESRAIRGLGLAMTGRVDEAVESYSALSEGIRLGAQSQRIRMAEGWLALVLDRPDLARTELEAAEPTTFRGGSLRISLWAQAWLARTQFALGAWSDALRTVDRAAAQLDATQLDLLRPLVHWTGAQVHALRGNWPAAREHAHRARAGNNDYPLMLVPACLCLAQCAEVVSDYTSVLRYLQPIVTLRERGAVDEPGQWPWPDLYGNALVITGRVDEADEFLRPHEELAAERGHRSAKARLGYVRGRILGARGDIDAARDAFEKALDEIDTLPLPYDRARINFAYGQTMRRAGRRRDADTVIRTARELYSSLGAVSYVERCDRELKAGGLRTGDSETDAPRSDFTTLTPQERAVATLVASGRTNKEVAGELFLSVKTVQYHLTRVYSKFGIRSRSELAAKFRQQDRG
;
A
#
# COMPACT_ATOMS: atom_id res chain seq x y z
N MET A 1 9.35 -20.25 -35.30
CA MET A 1 8.00 -20.50 -34.76
C MET A 1 7.65 -19.32 -33.88
N THR A 2 6.83 -18.42 -34.40
CA THR A 2 6.32 -17.24 -33.69
C THR A 2 5.17 -17.69 -32.79
N ASP A 3 5.49 -18.08 -31.56
CA ASP A 3 4.49 -18.20 -30.50
C ASP A 3 4.73 -17.04 -29.54
N ASN A 4 3.82 -16.07 -29.57
CA ASN A 4 3.93 -14.79 -28.89
C ASN A 4 3.84 -15.04 -27.38
N THR A 5 4.96 -15.36 -26.74
CA THR A 5 5.01 -15.71 -25.32
C THR A 5 4.83 -14.41 -24.52
N VAL A 6 3.61 -14.14 -24.06
CA VAL A 6 3.32 -12.95 -23.25
C VAL A 6 3.87 -13.17 -21.84
N LEU A 7 4.80 -12.31 -21.42
CA LEU A 7 5.27 -12.27 -20.03
C LEU A 7 4.37 -11.33 -19.22
N ILE A 8 3.83 -11.82 -18.10
CA ILE A 8 2.86 -11.11 -17.26
C ILE A 8 3.48 -10.79 -15.90
N GLY A 9 3.30 -9.57 -15.40
CA GLY A 9 3.66 -9.18 -14.04
C GLY A 9 5.16 -9.01 -13.75
N ARG A 10 6.02 -8.83 -14.77
CA ARG A 10 7.50 -8.82 -14.61
C ARG A 10 8.19 -7.53 -15.06
N ASN A 11 7.46 -6.42 -15.11
CA ASN A 11 7.99 -5.16 -15.65
C ASN A 11 9.16 -4.60 -14.81
N SER A 12 9.10 -4.71 -13.48
CA SER A 12 10.17 -4.25 -12.59
C SER A 12 11.47 -5.00 -12.82
N GLU A 13 11.38 -6.33 -12.91
CA GLU A 13 12.51 -7.23 -13.11
C GLU A 13 13.11 -7.04 -14.51
N LEU A 14 12.27 -6.88 -15.54
CA LEU A 14 12.73 -6.53 -16.88
C LEU A 14 13.50 -5.22 -16.89
N MET A 15 12.99 -4.15 -16.26
CA MET A 15 13.71 -2.87 -16.20
C MET A 15 15.07 -2.99 -15.51
N GLN A 16 15.22 -3.88 -14.53
CA GLN A 16 16.52 -4.13 -13.91
C GLN A 16 17.48 -4.86 -14.84
N LEU A 17 17.03 -5.87 -15.58
CA LEU A 17 17.85 -6.55 -16.59
C LEU A 17 18.25 -5.60 -17.73
N GLU A 18 17.35 -4.73 -18.18
CA GLU A 18 17.65 -3.70 -19.18
C GLU A 18 18.74 -2.73 -18.69
N ARG A 19 18.65 -2.26 -17.44
CA ARG A 19 19.71 -1.42 -16.83
C ARG A 19 21.08 -2.12 -16.86
N LEU A 20 21.11 -3.40 -16.52
CA LEU A 20 22.36 -4.19 -16.49
C LEU A 20 22.94 -4.42 -17.88
N LEU A 21 22.08 -4.61 -18.88
CA LEU A 21 22.51 -4.71 -20.26
C LEU A 21 23.09 -3.39 -20.78
N ASP A 22 22.49 -2.25 -20.41
CA ASP A 22 23.02 -0.94 -20.76
C ASP A 22 24.40 -0.67 -20.10
N GLU A 23 24.60 -1.14 -18.88
CA GLU A 23 25.91 -1.12 -18.21
C GLU A 23 26.94 -1.99 -18.95
N ALA A 24 26.54 -3.21 -19.34
CA ALA A 24 27.38 -4.08 -20.15
C ALA A 24 27.73 -3.42 -21.50
N ARG A 25 26.76 -2.82 -22.21
CA ARG A 25 26.99 -2.05 -23.45
C ARG A 25 27.99 -0.90 -23.25
N ALA A 26 28.03 -0.30 -22.05
CA ALA A 26 29.00 0.73 -21.69
C ALA A 26 30.39 0.19 -21.30
N GLY A 27 30.64 -1.12 -21.44
CA GLY A 27 31.91 -1.78 -21.12
C GLY A 27 32.10 -2.08 -19.63
N VAL A 28 31.02 -2.07 -18.85
CA VAL A 28 31.01 -2.46 -17.43
C VAL A 28 30.49 -3.90 -17.33
N PRO A 29 31.36 -4.90 -17.18
CA PRO A 29 30.92 -6.28 -17.08
C PRO A 29 30.20 -6.53 -15.75
N SER A 30 29.02 -7.13 -15.82
CA SER A 30 28.14 -7.35 -14.66
C SER A 30 27.71 -8.81 -14.54
N LEU A 31 27.49 -9.25 -13.30
CA LEU A 31 26.89 -10.56 -12.99
C LEU A 31 25.65 -10.31 -12.14
N VAL A 32 24.53 -10.90 -12.55
CA VAL A 32 23.28 -10.89 -11.81
C VAL A 32 22.89 -12.32 -11.42
N LEU A 33 22.59 -12.50 -10.13
CA LEU A 33 21.90 -13.68 -9.64
C LEU A 33 20.40 -13.45 -9.73
N VAL A 34 19.72 -14.26 -10.53
CA VAL A 34 18.26 -14.28 -10.63
C VAL A 34 17.75 -15.34 -9.66
N GLU A 35 17.19 -14.89 -8.55
CA GLU A 35 16.78 -15.75 -7.43
C GLU A 35 15.26 -15.78 -7.26
N GLY A 36 14.76 -16.84 -6.65
CA GLY A 36 13.34 -17.00 -6.35
C GLY A 36 12.91 -18.47 -6.29
N ALA A 37 11.70 -18.72 -5.80
CA ALA A 37 11.19 -20.07 -5.61
C ALA A 37 11.17 -20.90 -6.92
N SER A 38 11.21 -22.24 -6.80
CA SER A 38 11.09 -23.12 -7.98
C SER A 38 9.75 -22.91 -8.69
N GLY A 39 9.78 -22.72 -10.01
CA GLY A 39 8.56 -22.50 -10.81
C GLY A 39 8.02 -21.07 -10.81
N VAL A 40 8.68 -20.12 -10.13
CA VAL A 40 8.27 -18.70 -10.07
C VAL A 40 8.41 -17.95 -11.42
N GLY A 41 9.06 -18.57 -12.41
CA GLY A 41 9.21 -18.03 -13.76
C GLY A 41 10.57 -17.38 -14.07
N LYS A 42 11.62 -17.70 -13.32
CA LYS A 42 12.99 -17.15 -13.53
C LYS A 42 13.52 -17.39 -14.94
N SER A 43 13.55 -18.64 -15.39
CA SER A 43 14.01 -18.99 -16.75
C SER A 43 13.16 -18.32 -17.81
N SER A 44 11.82 -18.28 -17.65
CA SER A 44 10.92 -17.59 -18.58
C SER A 44 11.17 -16.08 -18.66
N LEU A 45 11.47 -15.42 -17.53
CA LEU A 45 11.85 -14.01 -17.49
C LEU A 45 13.14 -13.78 -18.31
N VAL A 46 14.17 -14.58 -18.06
CA VAL A 46 15.47 -14.45 -18.74
C VAL A 46 15.35 -14.76 -20.24
N SER A 47 14.67 -15.85 -20.62
CA SER A 47 14.44 -16.17 -22.02
C SER A 47 13.64 -15.07 -22.75
N TYR A 48 12.62 -14.50 -22.09
CA TYR A 48 11.85 -13.39 -22.66
C TYR A 48 12.70 -12.13 -22.80
N PHE A 49 13.52 -11.81 -21.81
CA PHE A 49 14.45 -10.69 -21.86
C PHE A 49 15.43 -10.85 -23.03
N VAL A 50 16.10 -11.99 -23.13
CA VAL A 50 17.07 -12.27 -24.19
C VAL A 50 16.43 -12.22 -25.59
N ALA A 51 15.24 -12.81 -25.76
CA ALA A 51 14.54 -12.83 -27.05
C ALA A 51 14.06 -11.45 -27.55
N ARG A 52 14.16 -10.39 -26.73
CA ARG A 52 13.81 -9.01 -27.12
C ARG A 52 14.95 -8.24 -27.77
N HIS A 53 16.18 -8.78 -27.71
CA HIS A 53 17.37 -8.11 -28.19
C HIS A 53 18.00 -8.92 -29.33
N ASP A 54 17.84 -8.43 -30.56
CA ASP A 54 18.44 -9.04 -31.75
C ASP A 54 19.93 -8.64 -31.93
N ASP A 55 20.42 -7.70 -31.12
CA ASP A 55 21.75 -7.08 -31.21
C ASP A 55 22.79 -7.68 -30.23
N ILE A 56 22.44 -8.77 -29.54
CA ILE A 56 23.31 -9.42 -28.55
C ILE A 56 23.69 -10.85 -28.96
N ALA A 57 24.91 -11.25 -28.60
CA ALA A 57 25.33 -12.65 -28.66
C ALA A 57 24.90 -13.37 -27.37
N VAL A 58 24.25 -14.52 -27.48
CA VAL A 58 23.71 -15.25 -26.33
C VAL A 58 24.36 -16.62 -26.26
N HIS A 59 24.90 -16.96 -25.09
CA HIS A 59 25.37 -18.30 -24.77
C HIS A 59 24.65 -18.80 -23.53
N ASP A 60 23.88 -19.87 -23.65
CA ASP A 60 23.16 -20.49 -22.55
C ASP A 60 23.70 -21.88 -22.19
N ALA A 61 23.68 -22.19 -20.91
CA ALA A 61 24.00 -23.51 -20.38
C ALA A 61 23.09 -23.80 -19.18
N THR A 62 22.92 -25.08 -18.84
CA THR A 62 22.11 -25.51 -17.70
C THR A 62 22.93 -26.41 -16.78
N GLY A 63 22.92 -26.12 -15.49
CA GLY A 63 23.46 -26.99 -14.46
C GLY A 63 22.56 -28.20 -14.24
N ALA A 64 23.14 -29.41 -14.26
CA ALA A 64 22.43 -30.64 -14.00
C ALA A 64 22.98 -31.33 -12.76
N ARG A 65 22.09 -31.77 -11.87
CA ARG A 65 22.47 -32.38 -10.58
C ARG A 65 23.44 -33.56 -10.72
N TRP A 66 23.29 -34.39 -11.75
CA TRP A 66 24.17 -35.53 -11.99
C TRP A 66 25.50 -35.14 -12.68
N GLU A 67 25.62 -33.90 -13.17
CA GLU A 67 26.82 -33.35 -13.82
C GLU A 67 27.63 -32.42 -12.92
N ALA A 68 27.10 -32.02 -11.76
CA ALA A 68 27.76 -31.10 -10.82
C ALA A 68 29.17 -31.54 -10.38
N GLY A 69 29.50 -32.84 -10.47
CA GLY A 69 30.83 -33.39 -10.19
C GLY A 69 31.72 -33.64 -11.42
N HIS A 70 31.27 -33.25 -12.61
CA HIS A 70 32.00 -33.40 -13.87
C HIS A 70 32.62 -32.05 -14.27
N PRO A 71 33.95 -31.87 -14.13
CA PRO A 71 34.60 -30.60 -14.42
C PRO A 71 34.34 -30.14 -15.85
N TRP A 72 34.15 -28.83 -16.01
CA TRP A 72 33.94 -28.13 -17.28
C TRP A 72 32.60 -28.36 -17.98
N SER A 73 31.70 -29.18 -17.42
CA SER A 73 30.41 -29.51 -18.04
C SER A 73 29.62 -28.30 -18.54
N VAL A 74 29.53 -27.23 -17.72
CA VAL A 74 28.81 -26.00 -18.08
C VAL A 74 29.61 -25.18 -19.09
N LEU A 75 30.93 -25.11 -18.96
CA LEU A 75 31.76 -24.35 -19.88
C LEU A 75 31.82 -24.99 -21.28
N GLU A 76 31.80 -26.32 -21.36
CA GLU A 76 31.70 -27.06 -22.63
C GLU A 76 30.37 -26.79 -23.34
N GLN A 77 29.25 -26.67 -22.61
CA GLN A 77 27.96 -26.24 -23.19
C GLN A 77 28.07 -24.82 -23.78
N LEU A 78 28.66 -23.88 -23.06
CA LEU A 78 28.81 -22.49 -23.50
C LEU A 78 29.73 -22.34 -24.72
N LEU A 79 30.80 -23.13 -24.78
CA LEU A 79 31.79 -23.08 -25.86
C LEU A 79 31.40 -23.96 -27.06
N GLY A 80 30.55 -24.97 -26.87
CA GLY A 80 30.25 -25.98 -27.88
C GLY A 80 31.45 -26.88 -28.23
N ASP A 81 32.50 -26.87 -27.43
CA ASP A 81 33.77 -27.57 -27.63
C ASP A 81 34.29 -28.14 -26.30
N THR A 82 35.15 -29.16 -26.40
CA THR A 82 35.83 -29.74 -25.22
C THR A 82 36.85 -28.76 -24.64
N VAL A 83 36.84 -28.61 -23.31
CA VAL A 83 37.76 -27.71 -22.61
C VAL A 83 39.07 -28.45 -22.30
N THR A 84 40.18 -27.95 -22.84
CA THR A 84 41.53 -28.52 -22.64
C THR A 84 42.38 -27.73 -21.63
N ALA A 85 41.81 -26.69 -21.03
CA ALA A 85 42.50 -25.82 -20.08
C ALA A 85 42.93 -26.58 -18.81
N GLY A 86 44.11 -26.27 -18.30
CA GLY A 86 44.65 -26.89 -17.08
C GLY A 86 44.08 -26.29 -15.79
N ASP A 87 43.54 -25.07 -15.86
CA ASP A 87 42.95 -24.38 -14.71
C ASP A 87 41.82 -23.39 -15.11
N PRO A 88 40.99 -22.92 -14.14
CA PRO A 88 39.88 -22.00 -14.43
C PRO A 88 40.29 -20.63 -14.97
N VAL A 89 41.52 -20.18 -14.75
CA VAL A 89 42.00 -18.88 -15.23
C VAL A 89 42.40 -18.96 -16.71
N GLU A 90 42.98 -20.07 -17.14
CA GLU A 90 43.23 -20.37 -18.55
C GLU A 90 41.92 -20.55 -19.32
N ALA A 91 40.97 -21.29 -18.74
CA ALA A 91 39.63 -21.46 -19.29
C ALA A 91 38.91 -20.10 -19.45
N ALA A 92 39.05 -19.20 -18.46
CA ALA A 92 38.48 -17.86 -18.50
C ALA A 92 39.04 -17.00 -19.65
N ARG A 93 40.34 -17.11 -19.95
CA ARG A 93 40.94 -16.40 -21.10
C ARG A 93 40.35 -16.87 -22.42
N THR A 94 40.22 -18.18 -22.56
CA THR A 94 39.62 -18.80 -23.75
C THR A 94 38.19 -18.34 -23.97
N LEU A 95 37.40 -18.24 -22.89
CA LEU A 95 36.04 -17.71 -22.95
C LEU A 95 36.04 -16.22 -23.36
N LEU A 96 36.90 -15.39 -22.75
CA LEU A 96 36.98 -13.97 -23.10
C LEU A 96 37.40 -13.77 -24.56
N ASP A 97 38.31 -14.57 -25.12
CA ASP A 97 38.74 -14.43 -26.51
C ASP A 97 37.62 -14.68 -27.53
N ARG A 98 36.47 -15.22 -27.10
CA ARG A 98 35.26 -15.38 -27.92
C ARG A 98 34.23 -14.25 -27.76
N ILE A 99 34.51 -13.26 -26.90
CA ILE A 99 33.64 -12.11 -26.64
C ILE A 99 34.12 -10.92 -27.47
N ASP A 100 33.50 -10.73 -28.64
CA ASP A 100 33.77 -9.62 -29.56
C ASP A 100 32.65 -8.56 -29.55
N ASP A 101 31.40 -8.98 -29.36
CA ASP A 101 30.19 -8.13 -29.30
C ASP A 101 29.54 -8.14 -27.91
N VAL A 102 28.45 -7.39 -27.74
CA VAL A 102 27.64 -7.40 -26.51
C VAL A 102 27.14 -8.81 -26.26
N THR A 103 27.72 -9.46 -25.24
CA THR A 103 27.52 -10.89 -24.99
C THR A 103 26.77 -11.09 -23.67
N VAL A 104 25.73 -11.92 -23.70
CA VAL A 104 24.96 -12.35 -22.54
C VAL A 104 25.21 -13.85 -22.32
N ILE A 105 25.76 -14.21 -21.16
CA ILE A 105 25.94 -15.60 -20.75
C ILE A 105 24.89 -15.96 -19.72
N VAL A 106 24.06 -16.96 -20.01
CA VAL A 106 23.02 -17.45 -19.11
C VAL A 106 23.41 -18.83 -18.58
N VAL A 107 23.44 -19.00 -17.27
CA VAL A 107 23.57 -20.32 -16.62
C VAL A 107 22.29 -20.59 -15.84
N ASP A 108 21.43 -21.43 -16.39
CA ASP A 108 20.22 -21.89 -15.69
C ASP A 108 20.60 -22.95 -14.65
N ASP A 109 19.88 -22.98 -13.54
CA ASP A 109 20.16 -23.86 -12.40
C ASP A 109 21.66 -23.89 -11.98
N ALA A 110 22.29 -22.72 -11.89
CA ALA A 110 23.74 -22.57 -11.65
C ALA A 110 24.25 -23.20 -10.34
N HIS A 111 23.35 -23.47 -9.38
CA HIS A 111 23.64 -24.22 -8.16
C HIS A 111 23.99 -25.69 -8.40
N TYR A 112 23.67 -26.24 -9.56
CA TYR A 112 24.12 -27.56 -10.02
C TYR A 112 25.21 -27.51 -11.09
N ALA A 113 25.81 -26.34 -11.33
CA ALA A 113 26.99 -26.23 -12.19
C ALA A 113 28.24 -26.81 -11.49
N ASP A 114 29.18 -27.33 -12.29
CA ASP A 114 30.50 -27.73 -11.79
C ASP A 114 31.31 -26.52 -11.31
N VAL A 115 32.10 -26.74 -10.25
CA VAL A 115 32.81 -25.66 -9.55
C VAL A 115 33.87 -25.02 -10.45
N GLU A 116 34.53 -25.80 -11.30
CA GLU A 116 35.57 -25.33 -12.22
C GLU A 116 35.00 -24.36 -13.26
N SER A 117 33.84 -24.65 -13.85
CA SER A 117 33.12 -23.77 -14.76
C SER A 117 32.72 -22.45 -14.09
N LEU A 118 32.16 -22.49 -12.87
CA LEU A 118 31.78 -21.27 -12.14
C LEU A 118 33.00 -20.42 -11.75
N GLN A 119 34.12 -21.05 -11.39
CA GLN A 119 35.39 -20.37 -11.14
C GLN A 119 35.93 -19.70 -12.40
N SER A 120 35.79 -20.33 -13.57
CA SER A 120 36.17 -19.79 -14.87
C SER A 120 35.31 -18.59 -15.26
N LEU A 121 33.99 -18.70 -15.13
CA LEU A 121 33.05 -17.60 -15.39
C LEU A 121 33.32 -16.41 -14.47
N SER A 122 33.46 -16.65 -13.16
CA SER A 122 33.84 -15.61 -12.18
C SER A 122 35.19 -14.97 -12.51
N SER A 123 36.15 -15.76 -12.97
CA SER A 123 37.47 -15.29 -13.39
C SER A 123 37.43 -14.46 -14.67
N SER A 124 36.51 -14.76 -15.58
CA SER A 124 36.26 -14.03 -16.82
C SER A 124 35.67 -12.66 -16.51
N LEU A 125 34.66 -12.59 -15.64
CA LEU A 125 34.04 -11.34 -15.20
C LEU A 125 35.07 -10.38 -14.58
N ARG A 126 35.98 -10.88 -13.74
CA ARG A 126 37.07 -10.08 -13.14
C ARG A 126 38.07 -9.54 -14.17
N ARG A 127 38.15 -10.12 -15.36
CA ARG A 127 39.13 -9.80 -16.40
C ARG A 127 38.52 -9.13 -17.64
N ALA A 128 37.19 -9.02 -17.71
CA ALA A 128 36.43 -8.44 -18.81
C ALA A 128 36.50 -6.90 -18.88
N HIS A 129 37.59 -6.26 -18.45
CA HIS A 129 37.70 -4.79 -18.40
C HIS A 129 37.42 -4.15 -19.77
N GLY A 130 36.35 -3.36 -19.86
CA GLY A 130 35.95 -2.68 -21.11
C GLY A 130 35.28 -3.59 -22.14
N ARG A 131 35.02 -4.87 -21.81
CA ARG A 131 34.28 -5.79 -22.68
C ARG A 131 32.78 -5.77 -22.34
N PRO A 132 31.89 -5.81 -23.33
CA PRO A 132 30.46 -5.74 -23.10
C PRO A 132 29.87 -7.11 -22.73
N LEU A 133 29.97 -7.47 -21.44
CA LEU A 133 29.60 -8.80 -20.94
C LEU A 133 28.59 -8.71 -19.80
N LEU A 134 27.45 -9.38 -19.96
CA LEU A 134 26.46 -9.61 -18.90
C LEU A 134 26.37 -11.10 -18.61
N MET A 135 26.59 -11.48 -17.35
CA MET A 135 26.34 -12.86 -16.88
C MET A 135 25.05 -12.91 -16.07
N ILE A 136 24.21 -13.89 -16.36
CA ILE A 136 22.95 -14.13 -15.66
C ILE A 136 22.99 -15.56 -15.13
N TRP A 137 22.99 -15.70 -13.81
CA TRP A 137 22.94 -17.01 -13.16
C TRP A 137 21.60 -17.18 -12.48
N ILE A 138 20.90 -18.26 -12.81
CA ILE A 138 19.59 -18.55 -12.24
C ILE A 138 19.75 -19.56 -11.11
N VAL A 139 19.30 -19.18 -9.92
CA VAL A 139 19.43 -20.01 -8.71
C VAL A 139 18.13 -19.97 -7.89
N PRO A 140 17.86 -20.96 -7.03
CA PRO A 140 16.78 -20.87 -6.07
C PRO A 140 17.10 -19.83 -4.99
N ASP A 141 16.06 -19.31 -4.34
CA ASP A 141 16.16 -18.46 -3.15
C ASP A 141 16.76 -19.16 -1.92
N VAL A 142 16.58 -20.49 -1.85
CA VAL A 142 17.22 -21.34 -0.86
C VAL A 142 17.97 -22.45 -1.58
N LEU A 143 19.28 -22.54 -1.39
CA LEU A 143 20.10 -23.60 -1.95
C LEU A 143 19.72 -24.96 -1.33
N PRO A 144 19.54 -26.02 -2.13
CA PRO A 144 19.34 -27.37 -1.62
C PRO A 144 20.53 -27.86 -0.78
N ASP A 145 20.26 -28.68 0.24
CA ASP A 145 21.29 -29.23 1.15
C ASP A 145 22.33 -30.13 0.44
N ASP A 146 22.00 -30.62 -0.76
CA ASP A 146 22.86 -31.47 -1.56
C ASP A 146 23.75 -30.70 -2.55
N VAL A 147 23.71 -29.37 -2.54
CA VAL A 147 24.65 -28.52 -3.28
C VAL A 147 26.06 -28.65 -2.69
N ALA A 148 27.07 -28.79 -3.54
CA ALA A 148 28.46 -28.89 -3.10
C ALA A 148 28.88 -27.60 -2.35
N PRO A 149 29.56 -27.71 -1.18
CA PRO A 149 29.95 -26.53 -0.39
C PRO A 149 30.76 -25.49 -1.16
N ALA A 150 31.68 -25.93 -2.02
CA ALA A 150 32.49 -25.03 -2.84
C ALA A 150 31.65 -24.24 -3.87
N THR A 151 30.59 -24.84 -4.41
CA THR A 151 29.63 -24.15 -5.30
C THR A 151 28.79 -23.16 -4.51
N ALA A 152 28.28 -23.54 -3.34
CA ALA A 152 27.52 -22.64 -2.46
C ALA A 152 28.35 -21.42 -2.04
N ASP A 153 29.62 -21.63 -1.66
CA ASP A 153 30.56 -20.56 -1.30
C ASP A 153 30.79 -19.57 -2.45
N LEU A 154 30.88 -20.05 -3.71
CA LEU A 154 31.04 -19.18 -4.87
C LEU A 154 29.80 -18.33 -5.15
N LEU A 155 28.61 -18.93 -5.03
CA LEU A 155 27.34 -18.22 -5.22
C LEU A 155 27.15 -17.17 -4.12
N SER A 156 27.53 -17.46 -2.87
CA SER A 156 27.36 -16.56 -1.72
C SER A 156 28.43 -15.47 -1.59
N ASN A 157 29.70 -15.73 -1.96
CA ASN A 157 30.82 -14.80 -1.72
C ASN A 157 31.20 -13.91 -2.92
N SER A 158 30.32 -13.79 -3.92
CA SER A 158 30.61 -12.98 -5.10
C SER A 158 30.35 -11.48 -4.84
N HIS A 159 31.35 -10.78 -4.30
CA HIS A 159 31.32 -9.37 -3.85
C HIS A 159 30.96 -8.27 -4.90
N ARG A 160 30.45 -8.62 -6.08
CA ARG A 160 30.03 -7.70 -7.16
C ARG A 160 28.73 -8.13 -7.87
N VAL A 161 27.90 -8.89 -7.18
CA VAL A 161 26.69 -9.46 -7.77
C VAL A 161 25.49 -8.60 -7.43
N ASP A 162 24.79 -8.14 -8.47
CA ASP A 162 23.43 -7.63 -8.31
C ASP A 162 22.49 -8.84 -8.12
N ILE A 163 21.60 -8.78 -7.12
CA ILE A 163 20.61 -9.83 -6.88
C ILE A 163 19.26 -9.34 -7.41
N LEU A 164 18.71 -10.09 -8.37
CA LEU A 164 17.38 -9.87 -8.90
C LEU A 164 16.44 -10.92 -8.32
N HIS A 165 15.54 -10.49 -7.43
CA HIS A 165 14.55 -11.37 -6.80
C HIS A 165 13.27 -11.43 -7.64
N VAL A 166 12.89 -12.64 -8.06
CA VAL A 166 11.64 -12.92 -8.79
C VAL A 166 10.60 -13.42 -7.80
N GLY A 167 9.67 -12.53 -7.45
CA GLY A 167 8.60 -12.80 -6.47
C GLY A 167 7.39 -13.54 -7.06
N ALA A 168 6.45 -13.89 -6.19
CA ALA A 168 5.15 -14.45 -6.57
C ALA A 168 4.33 -13.49 -7.46
N LEU A 169 3.46 -14.02 -8.32
CA LEU A 169 2.51 -13.20 -9.07
C LEU A 169 1.45 -12.58 -8.15
N ALA A 170 1.08 -11.33 -8.44
CA ALA A 170 -0.01 -10.66 -7.75
C ALA A 170 -1.37 -11.12 -8.32
N PRO A 171 -2.49 -11.00 -7.56
CA PRO A 171 -3.81 -11.41 -8.04
C PRO A 171 -4.23 -10.83 -9.40
N PRO A 172 -3.94 -9.55 -9.75
CA PRO A 172 -4.23 -9.03 -11.09
C PRO A 172 -3.46 -9.77 -12.20
N ASP A 173 -2.19 -10.12 -11.96
CA ASP A 173 -1.37 -10.88 -12.89
C ASP A 173 -1.89 -12.31 -13.06
N VAL A 174 -2.42 -12.91 -11.98
CA VAL A 174 -3.08 -14.22 -12.03
C VAL A 174 -4.35 -14.16 -12.89
N ALA A 175 -5.17 -13.13 -12.75
CA ALA A 175 -6.36 -12.93 -13.59
C ALA A 175 -5.97 -12.74 -15.07
N GLN A 176 -4.94 -11.93 -15.34
CA GLN A 176 -4.42 -11.72 -16.69
C GLN A 176 -3.85 -13.02 -17.29
N LEU A 177 -3.15 -13.82 -16.48
CA LEU A 177 -2.62 -15.12 -16.90
C LEU A 177 -3.74 -16.11 -17.26
N ALA A 178 -4.81 -16.16 -16.47
CA ALA A 178 -5.99 -16.98 -16.77
C ALA A 178 -6.70 -16.53 -18.05
N LEU A 179 -6.87 -15.22 -18.24
CA LEU A 179 -7.46 -14.67 -19.45
C LEU A 179 -6.65 -15.04 -20.70
N HIS A 180 -5.33 -14.92 -20.65
CA HIS A 180 -4.46 -15.30 -21.77
C HIS A 180 -4.39 -16.82 -22.00
N ARG A 181 -4.33 -17.63 -20.94
CA ARG A 181 -4.11 -19.08 -21.05
C ARG A 181 -5.37 -19.84 -21.46
N ILE A 182 -6.50 -19.54 -20.83
CA ILE A 182 -7.76 -20.29 -21.01
C ILE A 182 -8.94 -19.42 -21.48
N GLY A 183 -8.76 -18.11 -21.67
CA GLY A 183 -9.84 -17.21 -22.10
C GLY A 183 -10.88 -16.94 -21.03
N VAL A 184 -10.54 -17.14 -19.75
CA VAL A 184 -11.45 -16.95 -18.61
C VAL A 184 -11.06 -15.67 -17.87
N ASP A 185 -12.03 -14.76 -17.75
CA ASP A 185 -11.91 -13.59 -16.90
C ASP A 185 -12.23 -13.98 -15.44
N LEU A 186 -11.19 -14.11 -14.62
CA LEU A 186 -11.35 -14.46 -13.22
C LEU A 186 -11.81 -13.24 -12.42
N SER A 187 -12.80 -13.45 -11.55
CA SER A 187 -13.12 -12.43 -10.54
C SER A 187 -11.91 -12.16 -9.65
N ALA A 188 -11.78 -10.92 -9.15
CA ALA A 188 -10.67 -10.52 -8.28
C ALA A 188 -10.52 -11.45 -7.05
N TRP A 189 -11.65 -11.92 -6.51
CA TRP A 189 -11.67 -12.90 -5.43
C TRP A 189 -11.11 -14.26 -5.86
N THR A 190 -11.53 -14.79 -7.01
CA THR A 190 -11.04 -16.09 -7.51
C THR A 190 -9.55 -16.05 -7.82
N ALA A 191 -9.08 -14.96 -8.45
CA ALA A 191 -7.68 -14.75 -8.73
C ALA A 191 -6.84 -14.67 -7.45
N ARG A 192 -7.33 -13.95 -6.43
CA ARG A 192 -6.70 -13.91 -5.10
C ARG A 192 -6.69 -15.27 -4.41
N ARG A 193 -7.81 -15.99 -4.41
CA ARG A 193 -7.90 -17.34 -3.84
C ARG A 193 -6.94 -18.31 -4.51
N LEU A 194 -6.79 -18.21 -5.83
CA LEU A 194 -5.86 -19.02 -6.62
C LEU A 194 -4.41 -18.63 -6.29
N GLN A 195 -4.13 -17.33 -6.19
CA GLN A 195 -2.83 -16.81 -5.75
C GLN A 195 -2.47 -17.31 -4.35
N GLU A 196 -3.38 -17.21 -3.37
CA GLU A 196 -3.17 -17.71 -2.00
C GLU A 196 -2.94 -19.22 -1.98
N HIS A 197 -3.73 -19.98 -2.76
CA HIS A 197 -3.62 -21.44 -2.85
C HIS A 197 -2.29 -21.90 -3.46
N THR A 198 -1.79 -21.17 -4.45
CA THR A 198 -0.56 -21.50 -5.19
C THR A 198 0.67 -20.74 -4.71
N LEU A 199 0.52 -19.88 -3.68
CA LEU A 199 1.50 -18.89 -3.26
C LEU A 199 1.99 -18.00 -4.42
N GLY A 200 1.12 -17.74 -5.39
CA GLY A 200 1.39 -16.98 -6.61
C GLY A 200 2.43 -17.62 -7.54
N ASN A 201 2.68 -18.92 -7.43
CA ASN A 201 3.61 -19.65 -8.28
C ASN A 201 3.02 -19.88 -9.68
N PRO A 202 3.57 -19.28 -10.76
CA PRO A 202 3.04 -19.41 -12.12
C PRO A 202 2.94 -20.84 -12.61
N ARG A 203 3.89 -21.72 -12.27
CA ARG A 203 3.85 -23.14 -12.68
C ARG A 203 2.60 -23.81 -12.11
N SER A 204 2.35 -23.65 -10.82
CA SER A 204 1.17 -24.23 -10.16
C SER A 204 -0.13 -23.61 -10.68
N ILE A 205 -0.15 -22.30 -10.92
CA ILE A 205 -1.31 -21.61 -11.48
C ILE A 205 -1.64 -22.16 -12.87
N LEU A 206 -0.66 -22.26 -13.76
CA LEU A 206 -0.84 -22.79 -15.12
C LEU A 206 -1.34 -24.23 -15.10
N GLN A 207 -0.79 -25.07 -14.23
CA GLN A 207 -1.26 -26.45 -14.07
C GLN A 207 -2.74 -26.50 -13.64
N LEU A 208 -3.15 -25.70 -12.65
CA LEU A 208 -4.56 -25.67 -12.24
C LEU A 208 -5.47 -25.12 -13.33
N LEU A 209 -5.06 -24.07 -14.04
CA LEU A 209 -5.81 -23.52 -15.18
C LEU A 209 -6.01 -24.57 -16.29
N ASP A 210 -5.02 -25.42 -16.54
CA ASP A 210 -5.09 -26.49 -17.54
C ASP A 210 -5.89 -27.71 -17.04
N GLU A 211 -5.89 -27.99 -15.74
CA GLU A 211 -6.51 -29.19 -15.15
C GLU A 211 -7.98 -29.00 -14.72
N ILE A 212 -8.39 -27.79 -14.33
CA ILE A 212 -9.74 -27.47 -13.86
C ILE A 212 -10.63 -27.07 -15.05
N PRO A 213 -11.81 -27.70 -15.25
CA PRO A 213 -12.71 -27.34 -16.34
C PRO A 213 -13.13 -25.87 -16.30
N ARG A 214 -13.30 -25.25 -17.49
CA ARG A 214 -13.62 -23.82 -17.63
C ARG A 214 -14.84 -23.38 -16.82
N ASP A 215 -15.89 -24.20 -16.80
CA ASP A 215 -17.15 -23.88 -16.10
C ASP A 215 -17.00 -23.83 -14.57
N GLU A 216 -15.94 -24.42 -14.00
CA GLU A 216 -15.72 -24.42 -12.56
C GLU A 216 -15.13 -23.10 -12.05
N TRP A 217 -14.47 -22.33 -12.91
CA TRP A 217 -13.86 -21.04 -12.55
C TRP A 217 -14.87 -19.94 -12.26
N HIS A 218 -16.10 -20.10 -12.75
CA HIS A 218 -17.22 -19.21 -12.46
C HIS A 218 -18.04 -19.68 -11.24
N ARG A 219 -17.72 -20.84 -10.65
CA ARG A 219 -18.39 -21.29 -9.43
C ARG A 219 -17.93 -20.42 -8.28
N TRP A 220 -18.92 -19.92 -7.55
CA TRP A 220 -18.77 -18.93 -6.49
C TRP A 220 -17.88 -19.43 -5.32
N GLN A 221 -17.68 -20.75 -5.17
CA GLN A 221 -16.73 -21.36 -4.24
C GLN A 221 -16.03 -22.59 -4.85
N ALA A 222 -15.16 -22.37 -5.83
CA ALA A 222 -14.27 -23.43 -6.29
C ALA A 222 -13.31 -23.84 -5.15
N ARG A 223 -13.38 -25.11 -4.73
CA ARG A 223 -12.30 -25.73 -3.94
C ARG A 223 -11.18 -26.05 -4.91
N PHE A 224 -10.03 -25.44 -4.73
CA PHE A 224 -8.88 -25.73 -5.57
C PHE A 224 -8.19 -27.02 -5.10
N PRO A 225 -8.05 -28.04 -5.97
CA PRO A 225 -7.23 -29.21 -5.68
C PRO A 225 -5.75 -28.84 -5.73
N ALA A 226 -4.88 -29.78 -5.36
CA ALA A 226 -3.49 -29.70 -5.77
C ALA A 226 -3.36 -30.08 -7.25
N PRO A 227 -2.41 -29.48 -8.02
CA PRO A 227 -2.08 -29.98 -9.35
C PRO A 227 -1.81 -31.48 -9.34
N ARG A 228 -2.26 -32.23 -10.36
CA ARG A 228 -2.17 -33.72 -10.40
C ARG A 228 -0.75 -34.23 -10.15
N GLN A 229 0.26 -33.52 -10.67
CA GLN A 229 1.67 -33.88 -10.45
C GLN A 229 2.07 -33.73 -8.98
N HIS A 230 1.66 -32.64 -8.33
CA HIS A 230 1.91 -32.40 -6.90
C HIS A 230 1.15 -33.39 -6.03
N ALA A 231 -0.14 -33.61 -6.33
CA ALA A 231 -0.97 -34.60 -5.66
C ALA A 231 -0.35 -36.00 -5.74
N GLY A 232 0.06 -36.45 -6.94
CA GLY A 232 0.72 -37.75 -7.11
C GLY A 232 2.11 -37.86 -6.47
N LYS A 233 2.81 -36.74 -6.23
CA LYS A 233 4.04 -36.72 -5.41
C LYS A 233 3.68 -36.94 -3.94
N VAL A 234 2.74 -36.16 -3.40
CA VAL A 234 2.30 -36.26 -2.00
C VAL A 234 1.70 -37.64 -1.71
N GLY A 235 0.84 -38.18 -2.57
CA GLY A 235 0.27 -39.53 -2.42
C GLY A 235 1.34 -40.63 -2.35
N ARG A 236 2.42 -40.54 -3.16
CA ARG A 236 3.56 -41.47 -3.07
C ARG A 236 4.35 -41.33 -1.77
N ILE A 237 4.44 -40.13 -1.21
CA ILE A 237 5.08 -39.89 0.10
C ILE A 237 4.20 -40.48 1.21
N LEU A 238 2.90 -40.18 1.21
CA LEU A 238 1.92 -40.72 2.18
C LEU A 238 1.87 -42.25 2.18
N ALA A 239 1.99 -42.88 1.01
CA ALA A 239 2.01 -44.34 0.88
C ALA A 239 3.24 -45.00 1.54
N ARG A 240 4.30 -44.23 1.84
CA ARG A 240 5.53 -44.69 2.50
C ARG A 240 5.58 -44.35 3.99
N CYS A 241 4.69 -43.49 4.47
CA CYS A 241 4.62 -43.11 5.88
C CYS A 241 4.21 -44.31 6.75
N SER A 242 4.70 -44.33 7.98
CA SER A 242 4.12 -45.21 8.99
C SER A 242 2.63 -44.88 9.24
N PRO A 243 1.82 -45.83 9.74
CA PRO A 243 0.41 -45.58 10.04
C PRO A 243 0.18 -44.37 10.96
N ASP A 244 1.03 -44.20 11.97
CA ASP A 244 0.93 -43.11 12.95
C ASP A 244 1.28 -41.76 12.31
N THR A 245 2.33 -41.70 11.48
CA THR A 245 2.66 -40.48 10.70
C THR A 245 1.52 -40.10 9.77
N ARG A 246 0.93 -41.09 9.07
CA ARG A 246 -0.19 -40.84 8.18
C ARG A 246 -1.39 -40.30 8.96
N ALA A 247 -1.74 -40.91 10.09
CA ALA A 247 -2.83 -40.43 10.95
C ALA A 247 -2.56 -39.00 11.44
N LEU A 248 -1.32 -38.69 11.84
CA LEU A 248 -0.92 -37.34 12.27
C LEU A 248 -1.12 -36.31 11.13
N VAL A 249 -0.60 -36.59 9.94
CA VAL A 249 -0.69 -35.69 8.76
C VAL A 249 -2.14 -35.47 8.33
N GLU A 250 -2.96 -36.52 8.33
CA GLU A 250 -4.39 -36.41 7.99
C GLU A 250 -5.16 -35.61 9.04
N SER A 251 -4.85 -35.78 10.33
CA SER A 251 -5.43 -34.98 11.43
C SER A 251 -5.11 -33.48 11.28
N VAL A 252 -3.88 -33.12 10.90
CA VAL A 252 -3.53 -31.72 10.60
C VAL A 252 -4.34 -31.20 9.41
N ALA A 253 -4.55 -32.00 8.36
CA ALA A 253 -5.33 -31.57 7.18
C ALA A 253 -6.80 -31.26 7.51
N VAL A 254 -7.37 -32.01 8.47
CA VAL A 254 -8.73 -31.84 9.00
C VAL A 254 -8.84 -30.62 9.91
N LEU A 255 -7.89 -30.42 10.83
CA LEU A 255 -7.90 -29.32 11.81
C LEU A 255 -7.57 -27.95 11.21
N ASP A 256 -6.76 -27.90 10.16
CA ASP A 256 -6.42 -26.66 9.42
C ASP A 256 -7.62 -26.15 8.58
N THR A 257 -8.72 -25.74 9.22
CA THR A 257 -9.95 -25.27 8.56
C THR A 257 -9.88 -23.78 8.20
N ALA A 258 -10.82 -23.32 7.36
CA ALA A 258 -10.90 -21.90 6.97
C ALA A 258 -11.12 -20.97 8.18
N ALA A 259 -11.88 -21.43 9.19
CA ALA A 259 -12.09 -20.75 10.47
C ALA A 259 -10.83 -20.66 11.35
N THR A 260 -9.88 -21.60 11.20
CA THR A 260 -8.61 -21.63 11.93
C THR A 260 -7.42 -21.09 11.14
N ARG A 261 -7.60 -20.57 9.91
CA ARG A 261 -6.49 -20.04 9.08
C ARG A 261 -5.57 -19.10 9.86
N GLY A 262 -4.32 -19.53 10.01
CA GLY A 262 -3.26 -18.84 10.77
C GLY A 262 -3.16 -19.19 12.26
N ALA A 263 -4.02 -20.06 12.79
CA ALA A 263 -3.82 -20.74 14.05
C ALA A 263 -3.02 -21.98 13.74
N THR A 264 -1.81 -22.05 14.27
CA THR A 264 -1.02 -23.26 14.18
C THR A 264 -1.62 -24.28 15.15
N GLU A 265 -1.99 -25.47 14.67
CA GLU A 265 -2.73 -26.44 15.48
C GLU A 265 -1.82 -27.05 16.54
N SER A 266 -2.29 -27.07 17.79
CA SER A 266 -1.53 -27.62 18.92
C SER A 266 -1.24 -29.10 18.70
N LEU A 267 0.02 -29.50 18.87
CA LEU A 267 0.43 -30.90 18.75
C LEU A 267 -0.42 -31.84 19.62
N ALA A 268 -0.87 -31.38 20.79
CA ALA A 268 -1.73 -32.16 21.69
C ALA A 268 -3.07 -32.52 21.05
N LEU A 269 -3.74 -31.53 20.43
CA LEU A 269 -5.02 -31.73 19.76
C LEU A 269 -4.88 -32.64 18.53
N VAL A 270 -3.80 -32.45 17.76
CA VAL A 270 -3.49 -33.30 16.59
C VAL A 270 -3.24 -34.75 17.02
N ALA A 271 -2.47 -34.97 18.10
CA ALA A 271 -2.16 -36.29 18.63
C ALA A 271 -3.42 -37.02 19.12
N GLU A 272 -4.32 -36.31 19.80
CA GLU A 272 -5.58 -36.85 20.28
C GLU A 272 -6.51 -37.23 19.12
N LEU A 273 -6.63 -36.37 18.09
CA LEU A 273 -7.40 -36.69 16.89
C LEU A 273 -6.78 -37.87 16.12
N ALA A 274 -5.45 -37.93 16.02
CA ALA A 274 -4.74 -39.02 15.36
C ALA A 274 -4.73 -40.33 16.16
N GLU A 275 -5.10 -40.30 17.44
CA GLU A 275 -4.97 -41.42 18.39
C GLU A 275 -3.53 -41.93 18.53
N VAL A 276 -2.55 -41.01 18.47
CA VAL A 276 -1.11 -41.31 18.55
C VAL A 276 -0.57 -40.95 19.91
N GLY A 277 -0.07 -41.95 20.65
CA GLY A 277 0.49 -41.76 22.00
C GLY A 277 1.89 -41.12 22.01
N ASP A 278 2.85 -41.70 21.29
CA ASP A 278 4.19 -41.11 21.11
C ASP A 278 4.27 -40.43 19.75
N THR A 279 4.33 -39.10 19.76
CA THR A 279 4.36 -38.27 18.55
C THR A 279 5.76 -38.02 18.01
N THR A 280 6.82 -38.38 18.76
CA THR A 280 8.21 -38.01 18.42
C THR A 280 8.65 -38.63 17.09
N GLY A 281 8.53 -39.95 16.97
CA GLY A 281 8.89 -40.67 15.74
C GLY A 281 8.04 -40.25 14.53
N PRO A 282 6.70 -40.21 14.66
CA PRO A 282 5.83 -39.75 13.58
C PRO A 282 6.08 -38.32 13.12
N LEU A 283 6.39 -37.41 14.05
CA LEU A 283 6.68 -36.02 13.75
C LEU A 283 8.01 -35.86 13.02
N ASP A 284 9.07 -36.53 13.47
CA ASP A 284 10.38 -36.54 12.80
C ASP A 284 10.27 -37.12 11.39
N GLU A 285 9.47 -38.17 11.20
CA GLU A 285 9.18 -38.72 9.88
C GLU A 285 8.44 -37.72 8.98
N ALA A 286 7.37 -37.08 9.47
CA ALA A 286 6.60 -36.10 8.71
C ALA A 286 7.45 -34.88 8.31
N HIS A 287 8.31 -34.42 9.21
CA HIS A 287 9.23 -33.30 8.97
C HIS A 287 10.28 -33.65 7.91
N ARG A 288 10.97 -34.80 8.06
CA ARG A 288 11.97 -35.28 7.10
C ARG A 288 11.40 -35.53 5.70
N LEU A 289 10.14 -35.95 5.61
CA LEU A 289 9.44 -36.13 4.34
C LEU A 289 8.87 -34.84 3.75
N GLY A 290 8.99 -33.71 4.47
CA GLY A 290 8.50 -32.40 4.03
C GLY A 290 6.98 -32.28 3.99
N LEU A 291 6.25 -33.08 4.77
CA LEU A 291 4.79 -33.03 4.84
C LEU A 291 4.30 -31.99 5.85
N LEU A 292 5.01 -31.82 6.96
CA LEU A 292 4.65 -30.89 8.03
C LEU A 292 5.85 -30.04 8.45
N THR A 293 5.56 -28.79 8.80
CA THR A 293 6.48 -27.86 9.42
C THR A 293 6.09 -27.65 10.88
N MET A 294 7.09 -27.62 11.75
CA MET A 294 6.91 -27.39 13.19
C MET A 294 7.25 -25.94 13.54
N ARG A 295 6.42 -25.31 14.36
CA ARG A 295 6.72 -24.02 14.99
C ARG A 295 6.54 -24.13 16.50
N GLU A 296 7.58 -23.76 17.23
CA GLU A 296 7.53 -23.64 18.69
C GLU A 296 7.34 -22.17 19.07
N GLN A 297 6.28 -21.87 19.81
CA GLN A 297 6.06 -20.56 20.40
C GLN A 297 5.71 -20.70 21.87
N ARG A 298 6.54 -20.11 22.75
CA ARG A 298 6.33 -20.10 24.21
C ARG A 298 6.11 -21.50 24.81
N GLY A 299 6.82 -22.50 24.30
CA GLY A 299 6.71 -23.89 24.75
C GLY A 299 5.52 -24.68 24.17
N VAL A 300 4.71 -24.09 23.29
CA VAL A 300 3.65 -24.78 22.54
C VAL A 300 4.18 -25.14 21.16
N VAL A 301 4.21 -26.44 20.88
CA VAL A 301 4.54 -26.98 19.56
C VAL A 301 3.27 -27.00 18.71
N SER A 302 3.41 -26.48 17.51
CA SER A 302 2.30 -26.37 16.59
C SER A 302 2.68 -26.79 15.17
N LEU A 303 1.74 -27.44 14.50
CA LEU A 303 1.95 -28.08 13.20
C LEU A 303 1.20 -27.35 12.09
N SER A 304 1.85 -27.22 10.93
CA SER A 304 1.23 -26.69 9.71
C SER A 304 1.79 -27.38 8.47
N PHE A 305 1.06 -27.30 7.36
CA PHE A 305 1.61 -27.67 6.06
C PHE A 305 2.62 -26.62 5.57
N PRO A 306 3.64 -27.03 4.78
CA PRO A 306 4.56 -26.10 4.17
C PRO A 306 3.86 -25.17 3.15
N ASP A 307 2.81 -25.65 2.50
CA ASP A 307 2.03 -24.90 1.53
C ASP A 307 0.57 -25.42 1.42
N PRO A 308 -0.39 -24.60 0.95
CA PRO A 308 -1.79 -24.99 0.84
C PRO A 308 -2.07 -26.14 -0.13
N MET A 309 -1.25 -26.34 -1.15
CA MET A 309 -1.44 -27.43 -2.13
C MET A 309 -1.04 -28.77 -1.51
N THR A 310 -0.01 -28.82 -0.67
CA THR A 310 0.33 -30.04 0.07
C THR A 310 -0.82 -30.47 0.97
N ARG A 311 -1.46 -29.53 1.68
CA ARG A 311 -2.69 -29.81 2.43
C ARG A 311 -3.80 -30.35 1.53
N ALA A 312 -4.07 -29.66 0.42
CA ALA A 312 -5.13 -30.07 -0.50
C ALA A 312 -4.92 -31.49 -1.04
N ALA A 313 -3.67 -31.83 -1.40
CA ALA A 313 -3.29 -33.18 -1.81
C ALA A 313 -3.53 -34.24 -0.73
N VAL A 314 -3.16 -33.96 0.54
CA VAL A 314 -3.46 -34.87 1.65
C VAL A 314 -4.98 -35.02 1.83
N ALA A 315 -5.72 -33.91 1.80
CA ALA A 315 -7.15 -33.91 2.00
C ALA A 315 -7.90 -34.74 0.94
N ASP A 316 -7.43 -34.71 -0.31
CA ASP A 316 -8.01 -35.50 -1.41
C ASP A 316 -7.71 -37.01 -1.26
N GLU A 317 -6.64 -37.39 -0.55
CA GLU A 317 -6.23 -38.79 -0.29
C GLU A 317 -6.95 -39.44 0.91
N ILE A 318 -7.52 -38.68 1.85
CA ILE A 318 -8.16 -39.20 3.08
C ILE A 318 -9.37 -40.09 2.76
N GLY A 319 -10.06 -39.84 1.65
CA GLY A 319 -11.27 -40.56 1.25
C GLY A 319 -12.51 -40.16 2.07
N PRO A 320 -13.73 -40.20 1.51
CA PRO A 320 -14.91 -39.58 2.12
C PRO A 320 -15.28 -40.12 3.52
N ALA A 321 -15.25 -41.45 3.71
CA ALA A 321 -15.68 -42.05 4.98
C ALA A 321 -14.76 -41.64 6.15
N ARG A 322 -13.45 -41.67 5.92
CA ARG A 322 -12.45 -41.27 6.92
C ARG A 322 -12.45 -39.77 7.15
N TRP A 323 -12.65 -38.97 6.09
CA TRP A 323 -12.81 -37.52 6.17
C TRP A 323 -13.96 -37.14 7.12
N HIS A 324 -15.16 -37.69 6.89
CA HIS A 324 -16.32 -37.41 7.75
C HIS A 324 -16.08 -37.87 9.19
N SER A 325 -15.46 -39.05 9.40
CA SER A 325 -15.16 -39.57 10.73
C SER A 325 -14.18 -38.69 11.50
N LEU A 326 -13.11 -38.22 10.85
CA LEU A 326 -12.14 -37.32 11.46
C LEU A 326 -12.76 -35.96 11.79
N HIS A 327 -13.58 -35.38 10.90
CA HIS A 327 -14.28 -34.14 11.21
C HIS A 327 -15.28 -34.31 12.36
N ALA A 328 -16.01 -35.42 12.43
CA ALA A 328 -16.93 -35.70 13.53
C ALA A 328 -16.19 -35.81 14.88
N ARG A 329 -15.01 -36.45 14.89
CA ARG A 329 -14.16 -36.53 16.08
C ARG A 329 -13.56 -35.16 16.44
N ALA A 330 -13.06 -34.41 15.45
CA ALA A 330 -12.51 -33.08 15.67
C ALA A 330 -13.55 -32.14 16.30
N ALA A 331 -14.81 -32.21 15.89
CA ALA A 331 -15.90 -31.44 16.51
C ALA A 331 -16.11 -31.73 18.02
N LEU A 332 -15.68 -32.89 18.52
CA LEU A 332 -15.75 -33.23 19.95
C LEU A 332 -14.53 -32.74 20.74
N LEU A 333 -13.43 -32.43 20.05
CA LEU A 333 -12.15 -32.08 20.65
C LEU A 333 -11.87 -30.57 20.67
N VAL A 334 -12.48 -29.81 19.76
CA VAL A 334 -12.30 -28.35 19.67
C VAL A 334 -13.25 -27.62 20.63
N ASP A 335 -12.70 -26.69 21.41
CA ASP A 335 -13.48 -25.86 22.33
C ASP A 335 -14.17 -24.68 21.63
N ASP A 336 -13.59 -24.17 20.54
CA ASP A 336 -14.14 -23.05 19.80
C ASP A 336 -15.46 -23.43 19.11
N GLU A 337 -16.52 -22.67 19.39
CA GLU A 337 -17.85 -22.93 18.85
C GLU A 337 -17.87 -22.90 17.32
N GLY A 338 -17.17 -21.94 16.71
CA GLY A 338 -17.10 -21.80 15.26
C GLY A 338 -16.43 -23.03 14.63
N ALA A 339 -15.22 -23.36 15.09
CA ALA A 339 -14.48 -24.54 14.65
C ALA A 339 -15.33 -25.81 14.76
N ARG A 340 -15.99 -26.01 15.91
CA ARG A 340 -16.89 -27.15 16.14
C ARG A 340 -17.99 -27.22 15.08
N LEU A 341 -18.69 -26.12 14.82
CA LEU A 341 -19.76 -26.08 13.82
C LEU A 341 -19.24 -26.36 12.40
N PHE A 342 -18.09 -25.81 12.01
CA PHE A 342 -17.51 -26.07 10.69
C PHE A 342 -17.02 -27.52 10.52
N HIS A 343 -16.51 -28.14 11.60
CA HIS A 343 -16.22 -29.56 11.60
C HIS A 343 -17.49 -30.41 11.46
N LEU A 344 -18.58 -30.06 12.16
CA LEU A 344 -19.87 -30.75 12.00
C LEU A 344 -20.42 -30.64 10.58
N VAL A 345 -20.28 -29.48 9.93
CA VAL A 345 -20.64 -29.30 8.51
C VAL A 345 -19.82 -30.24 7.64
N SER A 346 -18.51 -30.26 7.85
CA SER A 346 -17.59 -31.09 7.07
C SER A 346 -17.75 -32.59 7.33
N ALA A 347 -18.35 -32.97 8.47
CA ALA A 347 -18.74 -34.34 8.80
C ALA A 347 -20.08 -34.75 8.18
N THR A 348 -20.89 -33.79 7.72
CA THR A 348 -22.24 -34.03 7.21
C THR A 348 -22.28 -33.92 5.67
N PRO A 349 -22.46 -35.03 4.93
CA PRO A 349 -22.38 -35.02 3.47
C PRO A 349 -23.61 -34.40 2.76
N THR A 350 -24.72 -34.20 3.46
CA THR A 350 -25.99 -33.70 2.92
C THR A 350 -26.46 -32.44 3.65
N GLY A 351 -27.50 -31.78 3.14
CA GLY A 351 -28.12 -30.66 3.86
C GLY A 351 -28.64 -31.07 5.24
N ASN A 352 -28.60 -30.13 6.19
CA ASN A 352 -28.97 -30.30 7.58
C ASN A 352 -29.53 -28.98 8.13
N GLU A 353 -30.84 -28.93 8.39
CA GLU A 353 -31.53 -27.71 8.83
C GLU A 353 -31.20 -27.29 10.26
N GLU A 354 -30.97 -28.25 11.16
CA GLU A 354 -30.61 -27.98 12.56
C GLU A 354 -29.22 -27.33 12.63
N LEU A 355 -28.25 -27.93 11.94
CA LEU A 355 -26.90 -27.37 11.86
C LEU A 355 -26.86 -26.01 11.13
N ALA A 356 -27.73 -25.82 10.13
CA ALA A 356 -27.87 -24.52 9.47
C ALA A 356 -28.46 -23.45 10.40
N ALA A 357 -29.35 -23.83 11.33
CA ALA A 357 -29.89 -22.95 12.35
C ALA A 357 -28.84 -22.61 13.43
N ASP A 358 -28.02 -23.58 13.83
CA ASP A 358 -26.92 -23.36 14.78
C ASP A 358 -25.88 -22.39 14.22
N LEU A 359 -25.48 -22.54 12.94
CA LEU A 359 -24.60 -21.59 12.26
C LEU A 359 -25.21 -20.20 12.15
N ASP A 360 -26.51 -20.07 11.89
CA ASP A 360 -27.19 -18.76 11.88
C ASP A 360 -27.18 -18.12 13.27
N ALA A 361 -27.44 -18.88 14.33
CA ALA A 361 -27.37 -18.39 15.70
C ALA A 361 -25.95 -17.96 16.09
N TYR A 362 -24.94 -18.74 15.70
CA TYR A 362 -23.52 -18.39 15.86
C TYR A 362 -23.18 -17.11 15.10
N ALA A 363 -23.61 -16.97 13.85
CA ALA A 363 -23.37 -15.76 13.07
C ALA A 363 -23.95 -14.50 13.72
N ARG A 364 -25.12 -14.59 14.38
CA ARG A 364 -25.71 -13.45 15.13
C ARG A 364 -24.85 -13.03 16.32
N ARG A 365 -24.25 -13.99 17.04
CA ARG A 365 -23.30 -13.71 18.13
C ARG A 365 -22.04 -13.03 17.58
N CYS A 366 -21.44 -13.60 16.53
CA CYS A 366 -20.30 -12.98 15.85
C CYS A 366 -20.60 -11.55 15.38
N ALA A 367 -21.77 -11.31 14.79
CA ALA A 367 -22.19 -9.99 14.35
C ALA A 367 -22.34 -8.99 15.51
N ALA A 368 -22.87 -9.42 16.66
CA ALA A 368 -22.97 -8.60 17.86
C ALA A 368 -21.59 -8.18 18.39
N ASP A 369 -20.60 -9.06 18.31
CA ASP A 369 -19.20 -8.79 18.68
C ASP A 369 -18.41 -8.05 17.58
N GLY A 370 -19.01 -7.84 16.40
CA GLY A 370 -18.38 -7.21 15.23
C GLY A 370 -17.40 -8.11 14.47
N ALA A 371 -17.40 -9.43 14.73
CA ALA A 371 -16.65 -10.46 14.02
C ALA A 371 -17.30 -10.79 12.66
N TRP A 372 -17.43 -9.79 11.79
CA TRP A 372 -18.18 -9.88 10.54
C TRP A 372 -17.66 -10.94 9.57
N SER A 373 -16.35 -11.20 9.53
CA SER A 373 -15.78 -12.27 8.69
C SER A 373 -16.29 -13.66 9.11
N GLN A 374 -16.36 -13.92 10.42
CA GLN A 374 -16.88 -15.19 10.95
C GLN A 374 -18.40 -15.29 10.73
N ALA A 375 -19.13 -14.20 10.94
CA ALA A 375 -20.57 -14.15 10.66
C ALA A 375 -20.87 -14.44 9.18
N ALA A 376 -20.08 -13.87 8.27
CA ALA A 376 -20.17 -14.13 6.84
C ALA A 376 -19.93 -15.60 6.52
N GLU A 377 -18.81 -16.16 6.98
CA GLU A 377 -18.45 -17.56 6.75
C GLU A 377 -19.53 -18.53 7.24
N ALA A 378 -20.08 -18.27 8.44
CA ALA A 378 -21.14 -19.07 9.03
C ALA A 378 -22.46 -18.97 8.23
N LEU A 379 -22.91 -17.77 7.84
CA LEU A 379 -24.15 -17.58 7.08
C LEU A 379 -24.09 -18.18 5.67
N ILE A 380 -22.94 -18.02 5.02
CA ILE A 380 -22.64 -18.63 3.74
C ILE A 380 -22.62 -20.16 3.84
N THR A 381 -22.01 -20.70 4.89
CA THR A 381 -21.98 -22.15 5.09
C THR A 381 -23.37 -22.67 5.42
N ALA A 382 -24.12 -21.95 6.25
CA ALA A 382 -25.51 -22.27 6.58
C ALA A 382 -26.38 -22.29 5.33
N SER A 383 -26.27 -21.32 4.42
CA SER A 383 -27.06 -21.30 3.19
C SER A 383 -26.83 -22.55 2.34
N ARG A 384 -25.59 -23.04 2.25
CA ARG A 384 -25.22 -24.24 1.47
C ARG A 384 -25.87 -25.52 1.99
N ILE A 385 -25.96 -25.68 3.31
CA ILE A 385 -26.53 -26.88 3.94
C ILE A 385 -28.03 -26.75 4.23
N THR A 386 -28.63 -25.59 3.95
CA THR A 386 -30.08 -25.37 4.04
C THR A 386 -30.78 -26.09 2.89
N LEU A 387 -31.86 -26.81 3.18
CA LEU A 387 -32.69 -27.50 2.18
C LEU A 387 -33.82 -26.61 1.69
N ASP A 388 -34.44 -25.83 2.58
CA ASP A 388 -35.48 -24.86 2.23
C ASP A 388 -34.93 -23.72 1.36
N ARG A 389 -35.60 -23.46 0.22
CA ARG A 389 -35.10 -22.49 -0.78
C ARG A 389 -35.19 -21.05 -0.27
N GLU A 390 -36.22 -20.71 0.50
CA GLU A 390 -36.44 -19.35 0.98
C GLU A 390 -35.44 -19.01 2.09
N LEU A 391 -35.27 -19.90 3.07
CA LEU A 391 -34.29 -19.76 4.15
C LEU A 391 -32.85 -19.75 3.60
N ARG A 392 -32.55 -20.60 2.60
CA ARG A 392 -31.25 -20.58 1.90
C ARG A 392 -30.96 -19.19 1.35
N THR A 393 -31.93 -18.62 0.63
CA THR A 393 -31.82 -17.31 0.01
C THR A 393 -31.63 -16.21 1.07
N ARG A 394 -32.40 -16.25 2.16
CA ARG A 394 -32.32 -15.30 3.27
C ARG A 394 -30.95 -15.35 3.98
N ARG A 395 -30.43 -16.55 4.25
CA ARG A 395 -29.09 -16.78 4.84
C ARG A 395 -27.99 -16.26 3.91
N MET A 396 -28.11 -16.49 2.60
CA MET A 396 -27.16 -15.98 1.60
C MET A 396 -27.14 -14.45 1.56
N ILE A 397 -28.30 -13.78 1.49
CA ILE A 397 -28.38 -12.31 1.48
C ILE A 397 -27.73 -11.73 2.74
N ARG A 398 -28.00 -12.30 3.92
CA ARG A 398 -27.36 -11.89 5.18
C ARG A 398 -25.85 -12.19 5.20
N GLY A 399 -25.41 -13.27 4.57
CA GLY A 399 -23.99 -13.57 4.41
C GLY A 399 -23.27 -12.51 3.57
N VAL A 400 -23.90 -12.01 2.51
CA VAL A 400 -23.36 -10.90 1.70
C VAL A 400 -23.35 -9.57 2.45
N ASP A 401 -24.34 -9.33 3.29
CA ASP A 401 -24.33 -8.19 4.23
C ASP A 401 -23.12 -8.25 5.17
N ALA A 402 -22.86 -9.43 5.75
CA ALA A 402 -21.72 -9.67 6.63
C ALA A 402 -20.38 -9.56 5.88
N LEU A 403 -20.27 -10.06 4.64
CA LEU A 403 -19.08 -9.86 3.80
C LEU A 403 -18.80 -8.37 3.55
N THR A 404 -19.86 -7.61 3.28
CA THR A 404 -19.76 -6.15 3.13
C THR A 404 -19.33 -5.47 4.44
N GLY A 405 -19.84 -5.94 5.59
CA GLY A 405 -19.40 -5.53 6.93
C GLY A 405 -17.93 -5.86 7.24
N ALA A 406 -17.44 -6.99 6.72
CA ALA A 406 -16.06 -7.45 6.86
C ALA A 406 -15.06 -6.76 5.91
N ALA A 407 -15.54 -5.91 4.99
CA ALA A 407 -14.76 -5.34 3.89
C ALA A 407 -14.21 -6.37 2.88
N ASP A 408 -14.84 -7.55 2.76
CA ASP A 408 -14.56 -8.49 1.67
C ASP A 408 -15.52 -8.23 0.49
N LEU A 409 -15.40 -7.03 -0.09
CA LEU A 409 -16.21 -6.62 -1.24
C LEU A 409 -15.95 -7.46 -2.50
N PRO A 410 -14.71 -7.91 -2.80
CA PRO A 410 -14.48 -8.82 -3.90
C PRO A 410 -15.31 -10.10 -3.76
N GLN A 411 -15.40 -10.70 -2.57
CA GLN A 411 -16.24 -11.87 -2.36
C GLN A 411 -17.73 -11.52 -2.44
N ALA A 412 -18.17 -10.43 -1.79
CA ALA A 412 -19.57 -9.99 -1.82
C ALA A 412 -20.08 -9.78 -3.26
N GLN A 413 -19.24 -9.23 -4.14
CA GLN A 413 -19.56 -9.02 -5.55
C GLN A 413 -19.83 -10.31 -6.33
N THR A 414 -19.23 -11.43 -5.94
CA THR A 414 -19.46 -12.72 -6.65
C THR A 414 -20.89 -13.22 -6.51
N PHE A 415 -21.63 -12.76 -5.49
CA PHE A 415 -23.03 -13.11 -5.26
C PHE A 415 -24.05 -12.19 -5.89
N VAL A 416 -23.64 -11.01 -6.38
CA VAL A 416 -24.58 -10.00 -6.89
C VAL A 416 -25.50 -10.59 -7.96
N PRO A 417 -25.02 -11.35 -8.97
CA PRO A 417 -25.92 -11.95 -9.96
C PRO A 417 -26.95 -12.91 -9.37
N GLU A 418 -26.59 -13.67 -8.34
CA GLU A 418 -27.50 -14.61 -7.68
C GLU A 418 -28.54 -13.87 -6.84
N ILE A 419 -28.12 -12.86 -6.06
CA ILE A 419 -29.03 -11.98 -5.30
C ILE A 419 -29.97 -11.22 -6.23
N GLU A 420 -29.47 -10.77 -7.39
CA GLU A 420 -30.29 -10.06 -8.37
C GLU A 420 -31.34 -10.95 -9.02
N SER A 421 -31.09 -12.27 -9.12
CA SER A 421 -32.05 -13.26 -9.63
C SER A 421 -33.24 -13.53 -8.70
N VAL A 422 -33.12 -13.14 -7.43
CA VAL A 422 -34.20 -13.23 -6.42
C VAL A 422 -35.13 -12.03 -6.57
N PRO A 423 -36.46 -12.20 -6.38
CA PRO A 423 -37.40 -11.07 -6.36
C PRO A 423 -36.95 -9.93 -5.43
N SER A 424 -37.25 -8.69 -5.83
CA SER A 424 -36.97 -7.51 -5.02
C SER A 424 -37.68 -7.58 -3.67
N GLY A 425 -37.01 -7.11 -2.62
CA GLY A 425 -37.54 -7.04 -1.27
C GLY A 425 -36.66 -6.18 -0.35
N PRO A 426 -37.17 -5.74 0.82
CA PRO A 426 -36.49 -4.74 1.64
C PRO A 426 -35.07 -5.16 2.06
N MET A 427 -34.89 -6.40 2.52
CA MET A 427 -33.57 -6.94 2.91
C MET A 427 -32.59 -7.00 1.73
N ARG A 428 -33.03 -7.50 0.57
CA ARG A 428 -32.20 -7.58 -0.65
C ARG A 428 -31.68 -6.19 -1.02
N ASN A 429 -32.59 -5.21 -1.08
CA ASN A 429 -32.26 -3.85 -1.46
C ASN A 429 -31.40 -3.14 -0.41
N ALA A 430 -31.62 -3.40 0.88
CA ALA A 430 -30.76 -2.90 1.95
C ALA A 430 -29.30 -3.37 1.80
N VAL A 431 -29.09 -4.65 1.50
CA VAL A 431 -27.75 -5.26 1.34
C VAL A 431 -27.06 -4.78 0.08
N LEU A 432 -27.76 -4.77 -1.07
CA LEU A 432 -27.20 -4.23 -2.31
C LEU A 432 -26.91 -2.73 -2.19
N GLY A 433 -27.77 -1.97 -1.51
CA GLY A 433 -27.56 -0.56 -1.21
C GLY A 433 -26.32 -0.33 -0.33
N TYR A 434 -26.11 -1.19 0.67
CA TYR A 434 -24.91 -1.14 1.51
C TYR A 434 -23.63 -1.45 0.73
N LEU A 435 -23.65 -2.46 -0.15
CA LEU A 435 -22.54 -2.75 -1.05
C LEU A 435 -22.26 -1.58 -2.01
N ALA A 436 -23.32 -0.98 -2.57
CA ALA A 436 -23.21 0.19 -3.45
C ALA A 436 -22.58 1.39 -2.74
N ILE A 437 -22.88 1.64 -1.45
CA ILE A 437 -22.20 2.67 -0.66
C ILE A 437 -20.69 2.43 -0.63
N GLN A 438 -20.24 1.21 -0.28
CA GLN A 438 -18.82 0.90 -0.13
C GLN A 438 -18.04 1.03 -1.46
N ARG A 439 -18.73 0.77 -2.58
CA ARG A 439 -18.21 0.95 -3.94
C ARG A 439 -18.32 2.39 -4.47
N GLY A 440 -18.77 3.33 -3.66
CA GLY A 440 -18.91 4.74 -4.04
C GLY A 440 -20.06 5.04 -5.01
N ARG A 441 -20.98 4.10 -5.23
CA ARG A 441 -22.08 4.23 -6.22
C ARG A 441 -23.28 4.95 -5.64
N ALA A 442 -23.19 6.27 -5.52
CA ALA A 442 -24.14 7.09 -4.77
C ALA A 442 -25.60 6.99 -5.26
N ALA A 443 -25.82 7.03 -6.57
CA ALA A 443 -27.17 6.98 -7.15
C ALA A 443 -27.84 5.61 -6.95
N GLU A 444 -27.08 4.53 -7.17
CA GLU A 444 -27.52 3.15 -6.99
C GLU A 444 -27.88 2.89 -5.51
N ALA A 445 -27.00 3.27 -4.59
CA ALA A 445 -27.24 3.16 -3.16
C ALA A 445 -28.49 3.94 -2.72
N HIS A 446 -28.68 5.17 -3.20
CA HIS A 446 -29.84 5.99 -2.87
C HIS A 446 -31.15 5.33 -3.30
N HIS A 447 -31.19 4.84 -4.54
CA HIS A 447 -32.36 4.16 -5.10
C HIS A 447 -32.71 2.91 -4.30
N LEU A 448 -31.74 2.01 -4.10
CA LEU A 448 -31.95 0.74 -3.40
C LEU A 448 -32.40 0.95 -1.94
N LEU A 449 -31.77 1.86 -1.20
CA LEU A 449 -32.11 2.06 0.21
C LEU A 449 -33.46 2.76 0.40
N THR A 450 -33.82 3.67 -0.50
CA THR A 450 -35.12 4.35 -0.46
C THR A 450 -36.23 3.38 -0.84
N GLU A 451 -36.00 2.54 -1.86
CA GLU A 451 -36.92 1.47 -2.23
C GLU A 451 -37.09 0.48 -1.07
N ALA A 452 -35.98 0.04 -0.45
CA ALA A 452 -36.01 -0.83 0.72
C ALA A 452 -36.88 -0.27 1.85
N TRP A 453 -36.71 1.01 2.19
CA TRP A 453 -37.52 1.67 3.21
C TRP A 453 -39.00 1.77 2.81
N SER A 454 -39.29 2.08 1.55
CA SER A 454 -40.68 2.23 1.06
C SER A 454 -41.46 0.92 0.98
N MET A 455 -40.76 -0.22 0.92
CA MET A 455 -41.35 -1.56 0.90
C MET A 455 -41.70 -2.08 2.30
N LEU A 456 -41.30 -1.38 3.37
CA LEU A 456 -41.76 -1.71 4.72
C LEU A 456 -43.19 -1.19 4.87
N ASP A 457 -44.15 -2.12 5.00
CA ASP A 457 -45.56 -1.76 5.24
C ASP A 457 -45.73 -1.02 6.57
N ASP A 458 -45.07 -1.51 7.62
CA ASP A 458 -45.01 -0.88 8.94
C ASP A 458 -43.63 -1.14 9.59
N PRO A 459 -42.80 -0.10 9.84
CA PRO A 459 -41.52 -0.23 10.53
C PRO A 459 -41.61 -0.86 11.92
N GLU A 460 -42.75 -0.74 12.62
CA GLU A 460 -42.96 -1.37 13.94
C GLU A 460 -43.17 -2.89 13.83
N SER A 461 -43.62 -3.38 12.66
CA SER A 461 -43.85 -4.80 12.41
C SER A 461 -42.56 -5.58 12.07
N GLU A 462 -41.55 -4.90 11.55
CA GLU A 462 -40.23 -5.46 11.22
C GLU A 462 -39.07 -4.60 11.78
N PRO A 463 -38.98 -4.44 13.12
CA PRO A 463 -38.10 -3.46 13.76
C PRO A 463 -36.61 -3.74 13.50
N GLU A 464 -36.18 -5.00 13.41
CA GLU A 464 -34.79 -5.33 13.08
C GLU A 464 -34.38 -4.89 11.68
N LEU A 465 -35.28 -5.05 10.71
CA LEU A 465 -35.02 -4.66 9.32
C LEU A 465 -35.08 -3.14 9.16
N ALA A 466 -36.05 -2.48 9.79
CA ALA A 466 -36.15 -1.02 9.82
C ALA A 466 -34.90 -0.38 10.47
N ALA A 467 -34.42 -0.91 11.60
CA ALA A 467 -33.18 -0.43 12.22
C ALA A 467 -31.95 -0.67 11.34
N THR A 468 -31.89 -1.81 10.64
CA THR A 468 -30.80 -2.12 9.68
C THR A 468 -30.80 -1.13 8.52
N ILE A 469 -31.94 -0.89 7.87
CA ILE A 469 -32.06 0.07 6.76
C ILE A 469 -31.70 1.48 7.25
N SER A 470 -32.20 1.88 8.43
CA SER A 470 -31.87 3.17 9.05
C SER A 470 -30.36 3.33 9.24
N GLN A 471 -29.69 2.29 9.74
CA GLN A 471 -28.25 2.31 9.93
C GLN A 471 -27.47 2.35 8.60
N ARG A 472 -27.97 1.74 7.51
CA ARG A 472 -27.39 1.94 6.17
C ARG A 472 -27.63 3.35 5.64
N MET A 473 -28.78 3.95 5.93
CA MET A 473 -29.08 5.35 5.61
C MET A 473 -28.19 6.33 6.37
N VAL A 474 -27.81 6.04 7.63
CA VAL A 474 -26.81 6.83 8.37
C VAL A 474 -25.48 6.90 7.61
N LEU A 475 -24.97 5.76 7.16
CA LEU A 475 -23.71 5.72 6.38
C LEU A 475 -23.88 6.39 5.01
N HIS A 476 -25.03 6.21 4.35
CA HIS A 476 -25.36 6.90 3.10
C HIS A 476 -25.30 8.42 3.30
N SER A 477 -25.96 8.94 4.34
CA SER A 477 -26.00 10.38 4.67
C SER A 477 -24.63 10.93 5.06
N LEU A 478 -23.80 10.15 5.77
CA LEU A 478 -22.40 10.48 6.04
C LEU A 478 -21.62 10.66 4.74
N ALA A 479 -21.72 9.72 3.80
CA ALA A 479 -21.05 9.80 2.51
C ALA A 479 -21.58 10.97 1.64
N ARG A 480 -22.86 11.33 1.80
CA ARG A 480 -23.47 12.51 1.18
C ARG A 480 -23.08 13.83 1.85
N LEU A 481 -22.42 13.80 3.01
CA LEU A 481 -22.14 14.96 3.86
C LEU A 481 -23.43 15.70 4.24
N ARG A 482 -24.45 14.94 4.64
CA ARG A 482 -25.80 15.43 5.01
C ARG A 482 -26.04 15.21 6.50
N GLY A 483 -25.60 16.16 7.32
CA GLY A 483 -25.64 16.05 8.78
C GLY A 483 -27.06 15.87 9.35
N ASP A 484 -28.04 16.65 8.89
CA ASP A 484 -29.43 16.54 9.34
C ASP A 484 -30.05 15.18 9.00
N ASP A 485 -29.86 14.70 7.76
CA ASP A 485 -30.36 13.39 7.33
C ASP A 485 -29.67 12.27 8.14
N LEU A 486 -28.37 12.41 8.42
CA LEU A 486 -27.61 11.45 9.24
C LEU A 486 -28.20 11.36 10.66
N VAL A 487 -28.44 12.51 11.31
CA VAL A 487 -29.04 12.55 12.66
C VAL A 487 -30.45 11.96 12.64
N LEU A 488 -31.27 12.32 11.64
CA LEU A 488 -32.62 11.78 11.46
C LEU A 488 -32.63 10.25 11.40
N TRP A 489 -31.78 9.65 10.57
CA TRP A 489 -31.73 8.20 10.42
C TRP A 489 -31.12 7.50 11.63
N ALA A 490 -30.19 8.16 12.33
CA ALA A 490 -29.64 7.62 13.57
C ALA A 490 -30.68 7.60 14.70
N ASP A 491 -31.50 8.65 14.81
CA ASP A 491 -32.59 8.74 15.78
C ASP A 491 -33.68 7.71 15.46
N ARG A 492 -34.05 7.53 14.18
CA ARG A 492 -34.97 6.46 13.76
C ARG A 492 -34.50 5.07 14.16
N ALA A 493 -33.21 4.77 13.99
CA ALA A 493 -32.66 3.48 14.43
C ALA A 493 -32.84 3.30 15.94
N ALA A 494 -32.54 4.36 16.73
CA ALA A 494 -32.65 4.34 18.18
C ALA A 494 -34.09 4.26 18.70
N ASP A 495 -35.06 4.81 17.96
CA ASP A 495 -36.48 4.71 18.30
C ASP A 495 -37.05 3.31 18.02
N THR A 496 -36.40 2.53 17.15
CA THR A 496 -36.91 1.22 16.67
C THR A 496 -36.47 0.05 17.55
N LEU A 497 -35.24 0.09 18.10
CA LEU A 497 -34.66 -1.01 18.86
C LEU A 497 -34.02 -0.52 20.17
N PRO A 498 -33.82 -1.42 21.17
CA PRO A 498 -33.10 -1.08 22.40
C PRO A 498 -31.70 -0.52 22.12
N GLU A 499 -31.20 0.31 23.03
CA GLU A 499 -29.91 1.00 22.90
C GLU A 499 -28.70 0.06 22.71
N THR A 500 -28.83 -1.18 23.19
CA THR A 500 -27.80 -2.22 23.11
C THR A 500 -27.81 -2.97 21.77
N ALA A 501 -28.80 -2.74 20.91
CA ALA A 501 -28.90 -3.42 19.61
C ALA A 501 -27.78 -2.93 18.66
N PRO A 502 -27.09 -3.83 17.94
CA PRO A 502 -25.95 -3.44 17.11
C PRO A 502 -26.23 -2.33 16.09
N PRO A 503 -27.35 -2.33 15.31
CA PRO A 503 -27.65 -1.24 14.38
C PRO A 503 -27.79 0.13 15.07
N VAL A 504 -28.29 0.15 16.31
CA VAL A 504 -28.45 1.38 17.11
C VAL A 504 -27.11 1.89 17.59
N VAL A 505 -26.29 1.01 18.17
CA VAL A 505 -24.94 1.35 18.62
C VAL A 505 -24.10 1.89 17.46
N GLU A 506 -24.15 1.24 16.29
CA GLU A 506 -23.44 1.68 15.10
C GLU A 506 -23.90 3.05 14.61
N SER A 507 -25.22 3.30 14.65
CA SER A 507 -25.80 4.58 14.24
C SER A 507 -25.41 5.71 15.20
N ARG A 508 -25.47 5.47 16.51
CA ARG A 508 -25.08 6.43 17.55
C ARG A 508 -23.60 6.78 17.49
N ALA A 509 -22.72 5.81 17.20
CA ALA A 509 -21.30 6.05 17.03
C ALA A 509 -20.97 7.01 15.85
N ILE A 510 -21.86 7.14 14.86
CA ILE A 510 -21.69 8.05 13.72
C ILE A 510 -22.49 9.35 13.93
N ARG A 511 -23.57 9.32 14.72
CA ARG A 511 -24.47 10.45 14.96
C ARG A 511 -23.77 11.76 15.34
N GLY A 512 -22.75 11.69 16.21
CA GLY A 512 -21.99 12.87 16.63
C GLY A 512 -21.31 13.61 15.49
N LEU A 513 -20.87 12.90 14.44
CA LEU A 513 -20.34 13.54 13.22
C LEU A 513 -21.44 14.33 12.49
N GLY A 514 -22.67 13.82 12.43
CA GLY A 514 -23.80 14.54 11.83
C GLY A 514 -24.18 15.81 12.61
N LEU A 515 -24.13 15.76 13.94
CA LEU A 515 -24.29 16.94 14.79
C LEU A 515 -23.19 17.98 14.52
N ALA A 516 -21.93 17.56 14.44
CA ALA A 516 -20.83 18.46 14.12
C ALA A 516 -20.95 19.08 12.72
N MET A 517 -21.44 18.32 11.72
CA MET A 517 -21.71 18.81 10.36
C MET A 517 -22.81 19.87 10.29
N THR A 518 -23.58 20.07 11.36
CA THR A 518 -24.66 21.07 11.46
C THR A 518 -24.33 22.16 12.48
N GLY A 519 -23.09 22.22 12.98
CA GLY A 519 -22.63 23.20 13.97
C GLY A 519 -22.98 22.88 15.42
N ARG A 520 -23.62 21.74 15.70
CA ARG A 520 -24.04 21.31 17.05
C ARG A 520 -22.91 20.56 17.78
N VAL A 521 -21.75 21.20 17.88
CA VAL A 521 -20.50 20.56 18.35
C VAL A 521 -20.53 20.14 19.82
N ASP A 522 -21.20 20.91 20.69
CA ASP A 522 -21.29 20.58 22.12
C ASP A 522 -22.11 19.29 22.34
N GLU A 523 -23.23 19.16 21.63
CA GLU A 523 -24.04 17.93 21.65
C GLU A 523 -23.27 16.73 21.07
N ALA A 524 -22.42 16.96 20.06
CA ALA A 524 -21.57 15.91 19.50
C ALA A 524 -20.56 15.38 20.54
N VAL A 525 -19.88 16.30 21.25
CA VAL A 525 -18.89 15.95 22.29
C VAL A 525 -19.55 15.24 23.47
N GLU A 526 -20.71 15.72 23.92
CA GLU A 526 -21.50 15.07 24.98
C GLU A 526 -21.93 13.67 24.56
N SER A 527 -22.42 13.50 23.32
CA SER A 527 -22.84 12.21 22.78
C SER A 527 -21.70 11.20 22.78
N TYR A 528 -20.47 11.59 22.41
CA TYR A 528 -19.33 10.66 22.42
C TYR A 528 -18.85 10.32 23.82
N SER A 529 -18.80 11.32 24.71
CA SER A 529 -18.44 11.11 26.11
C SER A 529 -19.33 10.06 26.78
N ALA A 530 -20.65 10.14 26.56
CA ALA A 530 -21.61 9.15 27.07
C ALA A 530 -21.43 7.74 26.48
N LEU A 531 -21.13 7.63 25.18
CA LEU A 531 -20.93 6.33 24.52
C LEU A 531 -19.64 5.63 25.00
N SER A 532 -18.56 6.39 25.17
CA SER A 532 -17.25 5.89 25.58
C SER A 532 -17.23 5.33 27.02
N GLU A 533 -18.14 5.77 27.89
CA GLU A 533 -18.28 5.21 29.24
C GLU A 533 -18.85 3.77 29.23
N GLY A 534 -19.77 3.48 28.31
CA GLY A 534 -20.50 2.22 28.20
C GLY A 534 -19.84 1.13 27.34
N ILE A 535 -19.08 1.50 26.30
CA ILE A 535 -18.52 0.56 25.31
C ILE A 535 -17.00 0.62 25.29
N ARG A 536 -16.34 -0.38 25.90
CA ARG A 536 -14.90 -0.34 26.16
C ARG A 536 -14.02 -1.21 25.25
N LEU A 537 -14.61 -2.18 24.55
CA LEU A 537 -13.87 -3.18 23.76
C LEU A 537 -14.57 -3.48 22.42
N GLY A 538 -13.84 -4.13 21.52
CA GLY A 538 -14.36 -4.63 20.24
C GLY A 538 -14.54 -3.57 19.15
N ALA A 539 -15.18 -3.96 18.05
CA ALA A 539 -15.34 -3.12 16.86
C ALA A 539 -16.19 -1.86 17.12
N GLN A 540 -17.08 -1.89 18.11
CA GLN A 540 -17.90 -0.73 18.49
C GLN A 540 -17.06 0.35 19.19
N SER A 541 -16.19 -0.04 20.13
CA SER A 541 -15.23 0.88 20.76
C SER A 541 -14.28 1.47 19.72
N GLN A 542 -13.81 0.64 18.78
CA GLN A 542 -12.99 1.09 17.66
C GLN A 542 -13.69 2.18 16.82
N ARG A 543 -14.99 2.01 16.54
CA ARG A 543 -15.79 2.97 15.78
C ARG A 543 -15.94 4.31 16.50
N ILE A 544 -16.19 4.25 17.81
CA ILE A 544 -16.34 5.44 18.66
C ILE A 544 -15.02 6.23 18.67
N ARG A 545 -13.88 5.57 18.93
CA ARG A 545 -12.56 6.21 18.90
C ARG A 545 -12.24 6.83 17.54
N MET A 546 -12.57 6.14 16.45
CA MET A 546 -12.39 6.68 15.09
C MET A 546 -13.19 7.98 14.91
N ALA A 547 -14.46 8.00 15.34
CA ALA A 547 -15.32 9.16 15.20
C ALA A 547 -14.94 10.31 16.15
N GLU A 548 -14.56 10.01 17.39
CA GLU A 548 -14.00 10.97 18.35
C GLU A 548 -12.71 11.60 17.81
N GLY A 549 -11.82 10.79 17.24
CA GLY A 549 -10.59 11.25 16.64
C GLY A 549 -10.81 12.15 15.42
N TRP A 550 -11.77 11.80 14.55
CA TRP A 550 -12.20 12.68 13.46
C TRP A 550 -12.79 13.99 14.01
N LEU A 551 -13.72 13.93 14.96
CA LEU A 551 -14.31 15.12 15.57
C LEU A 551 -13.23 16.02 16.23
N ALA A 552 -12.25 15.43 16.92
CA ALA A 552 -11.15 16.16 17.52
C ALA A 552 -10.32 16.93 16.47
N LEU A 553 -10.10 16.36 15.29
CA LEU A 553 -9.43 17.07 14.20
C LEU A 553 -10.27 18.27 13.71
N VAL A 554 -11.58 18.09 13.55
CA VAL A 554 -12.51 19.15 13.17
C VAL A 554 -12.49 20.28 14.21
N LEU A 555 -12.37 19.97 15.49
CA LEU A 555 -12.42 20.95 16.60
C LEU A 555 -11.07 21.59 16.97
N ASP A 556 -10.08 21.60 16.06
CA ASP A 556 -8.73 22.13 16.33
C ASP A 556 -7.97 21.42 17.47
N ARG A 557 -8.24 20.13 17.71
CA ARG A 557 -7.55 19.28 18.71
C ARG A 557 -6.76 18.12 18.08
N PRO A 558 -5.78 18.39 17.20
CA PRO A 558 -5.09 17.34 16.44
C PRO A 558 -4.25 16.37 17.30
N ASP A 559 -3.78 16.77 18.49
CA ASP A 559 -3.08 15.86 19.40
C ASP A 559 -4.01 14.77 19.97
N LEU A 560 -5.23 15.16 20.35
CA LEU A 560 -6.28 14.23 20.75
C LEU A 560 -6.71 13.37 19.56
N ALA A 561 -6.89 14.00 18.38
CA ALA A 561 -7.23 13.30 17.15
C ALA A 561 -6.21 12.18 16.84
N ARG A 562 -4.91 12.46 16.96
CA ARG A 562 -3.86 11.46 16.72
C ARG A 562 -4.00 10.29 17.70
N THR A 563 -4.18 10.59 18.98
CA THR A 563 -4.29 9.59 20.04
C THR A 563 -5.46 8.64 19.79
N GLU A 564 -6.65 9.18 19.50
CA GLU A 564 -7.84 8.35 19.29
C GLU A 564 -7.80 7.60 17.95
N LEU A 565 -7.28 8.20 16.88
CA LEU A 565 -7.18 7.53 15.59
C LEU A 565 -6.12 6.42 15.57
N GLU A 566 -5.01 6.59 16.29
CA GLU A 566 -4.02 5.51 16.51
C GLU A 566 -4.62 4.40 17.38
N ALA A 567 -5.39 4.74 18.42
CA ALA A 567 -6.07 3.76 19.27
C ALA A 567 -7.24 3.05 18.57
N ALA A 568 -7.79 3.63 17.50
CA ALA A 568 -8.79 3.01 16.63
C ALA A 568 -8.18 2.00 15.63
N GLU A 569 -6.85 1.79 15.64
CA GLU A 569 -6.23 0.68 14.95
C GLU A 569 -6.20 -0.57 15.83
N PRO A 570 -6.68 -1.72 15.34
CA PRO A 570 -6.67 -2.94 16.14
C PRO A 570 -5.22 -3.36 16.45
N THR A 571 -4.93 -3.49 17.75
CA THR A 571 -3.62 -3.92 18.26
C THR A 571 -3.43 -5.45 18.25
N THR A 572 -4.51 -6.20 17.99
CA THR A 572 -4.51 -7.67 17.97
C THR A 572 -4.80 -8.23 16.58
N PHE A 573 -3.95 -9.16 16.15
CA PHE A 573 -4.27 -10.09 15.06
C PHE A 573 -5.52 -10.86 15.48
N ARG A 574 -6.66 -10.63 14.82
CA ARG A 574 -8.01 -11.21 15.03
C ARG A 574 -9.05 -10.38 15.81
N GLY A 575 -8.80 -9.12 16.17
CA GLY A 575 -9.83 -8.21 16.70
C GLY A 575 -10.04 -6.97 15.83
N GLY A 576 -11.28 -6.50 15.70
CA GLY A 576 -11.60 -5.22 15.03
C GLY A 576 -12.06 -5.32 13.57
N SER A 577 -12.51 -4.20 13.01
CA SER A 577 -13.00 -4.10 11.64
C SER A 577 -12.00 -3.37 10.74
N LEU A 578 -11.52 -4.05 9.69
CA LEU A 578 -10.63 -3.47 8.70
C LEU A 578 -11.21 -2.20 8.04
N ARG A 579 -12.53 -2.21 7.81
CA ARG A 579 -13.26 -1.03 7.32
C ARG A 579 -13.09 0.18 8.24
N ILE A 580 -13.24 -0.02 9.55
CA ILE A 580 -13.10 1.06 10.54
C ILE A 580 -11.64 1.52 10.60
N SER A 581 -10.68 0.60 10.48
CA SER A 581 -9.26 0.94 10.39
C SER A 581 -8.94 1.83 9.19
N LEU A 582 -9.52 1.55 8.02
CA LEU A 582 -9.33 2.39 6.84
C LEU A 582 -9.85 3.83 7.05
N TRP A 583 -11.02 3.99 7.70
CA TRP A 583 -11.52 5.30 8.09
C TRP A 583 -10.56 6.01 9.06
N ALA A 584 -10.11 5.30 10.10
CA ALA A 584 -9.17 5.84 11.10
C ALA A 584 -7.85 6.26 10.45
N GLN A 585 -7.29 5.45 9.55
CA GLN A 585 -6.05 5.74 8.82
C GLN A 585 -6.17 6.93 7.89
N ALA A 586 -7.28 7.07 7.18
CA ALA A 586 -7.51 8.18 6.27
C ALA A 586 -7.49 9.52 7.03
N TRP A 587 -8.16 9.58 8.18
CA TRP A 587 -8.13 10.76 9.05
C TRP A 587 -6.83 10.90 9.83
N LEU A 588 -6.18 9.80 10.23
CA LEU A 588 -4.89 9.81 10.93
C LEU A 588 -3.80 10.43 10.03
N ALA A 589 -3.77 10.05 8.76
CA ALA A 589 -2.86 10.65 7.79
C ALA A 589 -3.08 12.18 7.71
N ARG A 590 -4.34 12.64 7.74
CA ARG A 590 -4.67 14.07 7.73
C ARG A 590 -4.25 14.78 9.02
N THR A 591 -4.43 14.13 10.17
CA THR A 591 -3.96 14.62 11.47
C THR A 591 -2.43 14.70 11.52
N GLN A 592 -1.72 13.67 11.05
CA GLN A 592 -0.27 13.66 10.96
C GLN A 592 0.25 14.74 10.00
N PHE A 593 -0.47 15.00 8.89
CA PHE A 593 -0.18 16.15 8.03
C PHE A 593 -0.31 17.48 8.78
N ALA A 594 -1.43 17.67 9.50
CA ALA A 594 -1.71 18.88 10.27
C ALA A 594 -0.64 19.15 11.33
N LEU A 595 -0.20 18.12 12.05
CA LEU A 595 0.86 18.17 13.07
C LEU A 595 2.29 18.32 12.49
N GLY A 596 2.45 18.23 11.17
CA GLY A 596 3.76 18.29 10.51
C GLY A 596 4.55 16.97 10.49
N ALA A 597 3.96 15.86 10.96
CA ALA A 597 4.54 14.51 10.95
C ALA A 597 4.42 13.85 9.56
N TRP A 598 4.93 14.48 8.51
CA TRP A 598 4.67 14.10 7.11
C TRP A 598 5.22 12.73 6.71
N SER A 599 6.33 12.30 7.32
CA SER A 599 6.86 10.95 7.08
C SER A 599 5.94 9.88 7.68
N ASP A 600 5.24 10.17 8.77
CA ASP A 600 4.29 9.25 9.40
C ASP A 600 3.00 9.23 8.57
N ALA A 601 2.55 10.40 8.11
CA ALA A 601 1.42 10.53 7.19
C ALA A 601 1.60 9.66 5.93
N LEU A 602 2.77 9.67 5.29
CA LEU A 602 3.04 8.82 4.13
C LEU A 602 3.02 7.32 4.46
N ARG A 603 3.60 6.89 5.59
CA ARG A 603 3.53 5.47 6.02
C ARG A 603 2.08 5.02 6.26
N THR A 604 1.27 5.89 6.87
CA THR A 604 -0.17 5.64 7.06
C THR A 604 -0.90 5.54 5.71
N VAL A 605 -0.61 6.44 4.77
CA VAL A 605 -1.18 6.42 3.41
C VAL A 605 -0.79 5.15 2.66
N ASP A 606 0.47 4.74 2.69
CA ASP A 606 0.95 3.54 1.97
C ASP A 606 0.27 2.27 2.50
N ARG A 607 0.14 2.15 3.81
CA ARG A 607 -0.59 1.04 4.44
C ARG A 607 -2.08 1.04 4.07
N ALA A 608 -2.73 2.20 4.13
CA ALA A 608 -4.15 2.34 3.76
C ALA A 608 -4.37 2.05 2.26
N ALA A 609 -3.47 2.50 1.38
CA ALA A 609 -3.53 2.25 -0.05
C ALA A 609 -3.44 0.75 -0.37
N ALA A 610 -2.50 0.03 0.27
CA ALA A 610 -2.39 -1.41 0.11
C ALA A 610 -3.66 -2.16 0.57
N GLN A 611 -4.28 -1.70 1.66
CA GLN A 611 -5.55 -2.25 2.15
C GLN A 611 -6.73 -1.94 1.21
N LEU A 612 -6.79 -0.74 0.61
CA LEU A 612 -7.79 -0.38 -0.38
C LEU A 612 -7.69 -1.26 -1.63
N ASP A 613 -6.48 -1.49 -2.13
CA ASP A 613 -6.25 -2.36 -3.30
C ASP A 613 -6.73 -3.80 -3.03
N ALA A 614 -6.61 -4.28 -1.78
CA ALA A 614 -7.06 -5.61 -1.36
C ALA A 614 -8.57 -5.73 -1.11
N THR A 615 -9.23 -4.67 -0.64
CA THR A 615 -10.64 -4.66 -0.19
C THR A 615 -11.60 -4.05 -1.22
N GLN A 616 -11.10 -3.30 -2.21
CA GLN A 616 -11.87 -2.55 -3.19
C GLN A 616 -12.88 -1.57 -2.57
N LEU A 617 -12.57 -1.01 -1.39
CA LEU A 617 -13.41 -0.03 -0.71
C LEU A 617 -13.26 1.37 -1.36
N ASP A 618 -13.85 1.53 -2.54
CA ASP A 618 -13.70 2.72 -3.38
C ASP A 618 -14.14 4.03 -2.69
N LEU A 619 -15.10 3.95 -1.75
CA LEU A 619 -15.64 5.12 -1.03
C LEU A 619 -14.55 5.99 -0.37
N LEU A 620 -13.48 5.37 0.15
CA LEU A 620 -12.41 6.07 0.87
C LEU A 620 -11.18 6.38 0.02
N ARG A 621 -11.13 5.89 -1.21
CA ARG A 621 -9.95 5.99 -2.07
C ARG A 621 -9.47 7.44 -2.28
N PRO A 622 -10.33 8.42 -2.58
CA PRO A 622 -9.91 9.81 -2.68
C PRO A 622 -9.39 10.40 -1.37
N LEU A 623 -10.00 10.04 -0.24
CA LEU A 623 -9.62 10.56 1.08
C LEU A 623 -8.21 10.11 1.48
N VAL A 624 -7.87 8.84 1.26
CA VAL A 624 -6.53 8.30 1.54
C VAL A 624 -5.47 8.96 0.66
N HIS A 625 -5.71 9.02 -0.66
CA HIS A 625 -4.70 9.52 -1.60
C HIS A 625 -4.54 11.04 -1.60
N TRP A 626 -5.50 11.80 -1.08
CA TRP A 626 -5.39 13.25 -0.95
C TRP A 626 -4.15 13.67 -0.16
N THR A 627 -3.91 13.08 1.01
CA THR A 627 -2.76 13.42 1.86
C THR A 627 -1.44 13.02 1.19
N GLY A 628 -1.37 11.84 0.57
CA GLY A 628 -0.19 11.37 -0.15
C GLY A 628 0.21 12.33 -1.27
N ALA A 629 -0.76 12.73 -2.11
CA ALA A 629 -0.51 13.67 -3.21
C ALA A 629 0.01 15.02 -2.69
N GLN A 630 -0.62 15.58 -1.65
CA GLN A 630 -0.24 16.88 -1.10
C GLN A 630 1.18 16.86 -0.53
N VAL A 631 1.52 15.86 0.29
CA VAL A 631 2.86 15.76 0.89
C VAL A 631 3.93 15.58 -0.18
N HIS A 632 3.70 14.71 -1.16
CA HIS A 632 4.66 14.51 -2.25
C HIS A 632 4.84 15.75 -3.12
N ALA A 633 3.77 16.50 -3.42
CA ALA A 633 3.87 17.77 -4.14
C ALA A 633 4.68 18.80 -3.35
N LEU A 634 4.42 18.94 -2.04
CA LEU A 634 5.17 19.84 -1.16
C LEU A 634 6.67 19.48 -1.08
N ARG A 635 7.00 18.19 -1.09
CA ARG A 635 8.39 17.66 -1.13
C ARG A 635 9.03 17.73 -2.51
N GLY A 636 8.29 18.08 -3.56
CA GLY A 636 8.80 18.12 -4.95
C GLY A 636 8.88 16.75 -5.64
N ASN A 637 8.35 15.67 -5.03
CA ASN A 637 8.27 14.35 -5.65
C ASN A 637 7.04 14.26 -6.58
N TRP A 638 7.14 14.89 -7.75
CA TRP A 638 6.05 14.97 -8.73
C TRP A 638 5.57 13.63 -9.29
N PRO A 639 6.43 12.61 -9.54
CA PRO A 639 5.95 11.30 -9.96
C PRO A 639 4.98 10.68 -8.95
N ALA A 640 5.34 10.62 -7.67
CA ALA A 640 4.47 10.08 -6.62
C ALA A 640 3.23 10.94 -6.39
N ALA A 641 3.36 12.27 -6.44
CA ALA A 641 2.22 13.18 -6.32
C ALA A 641 1.17 12.94 -7.41
N ARG A 642 1.62 12.74 -8.66
CA ARG A 642 0.73 12.45 -9.80
C ARG A 642 0.06 11.09 -9.68
N GLU A 643 0.77 10.08 -9.20
CA GLU A 643 0.19 8.75 -8.99
C GLU A 643 -0.94 8.80 -7.96
N HIS A 644 -0.71 9.41 -6.80
CA HIS A 644 -1.78 9.60 -5.81
C HIS A 644 -2.92 10.45 -6.35
N ALA A 645 -2.64 11.54 -7.08
CA ALA A 645 -3.67 12.37 -7.69
C ALA A 645 -4.49 11.61 -8.76
N HIS A 646 -3.87 10.66 -9.47
CA HIS A 646 -4.56 9.79 -10.40
C HIS A 646 -5.51 8.82 -9.67
N ARG A 647 -5.03 8.16 -8.61
CA ARG A 647 -5.85 7.25 -7.79
C ARG A 647 -6.97 7.97 -7.02
N ALA A 648 -6.76 9.23 -6.64
CA ALA A 648 -7.75 10.03 -5.92
C ALA A 648 -8.94 10.51 -6.75
N ARG A 649 -8.99 10.24 -8.07
CA ARG A 649 -10.05 10.75 -8.95
C ARG A 649 -11.44 10.30 -8.52
N ALA A 650 -12.37 11.26 -8.56
CA ALA A 650 -13.81 11.08 -8.38
C ALA A 650 -14.55 11.98 -9.39
N GLY A 651 -15.74 11.55 -9.83
CA GLY A 651 -16.62 12.28 -10.73
C GLY A 651 -17.76 13.00 -10.00
N ASN A 652 -18.49 13.86 -10.72
CA ASN A 652 -19.60 14.64 -10.16
C ASN A 652 -20.80 13.80 -9.69
N ASN A 653 -20.89 12.53 -10.13
CA ASN A 653 -21.95 11.60 -9.73
C ASN A 653 -21.55 10.73 -8.53
N ASP A 654 -20.28 10.81 -8.09
CA ASP A 654 -19.80 10.11 -6.90
C ASP A 654 -20.25 10.86 -5.65
N TYR A 655 -20.02 10.26 -4.49
CA TYR A 655 -20.33 10.90 -3.20
C TYR A 655 -19.53 12.20 -3.00
N PRO A 656 -20.10 13.24 -2.37
CA PRO A 656 -19.36 14.40 -1.89
C PRO A 656 -18.13 14.05 -1.03
N LEU A 657 -18.22 13.01 -0.20
CA LEU A 657 -17.07 12.47 0.55
C LEU A 657 -15.91 12.01 -0.34
N MET A 658 -16.18 11.61 -1.58
CA MET A 658 -15.18 11.26 -2.59
C MET A 658 -14.74 12.48 -3.40
N LEU A 659 -15.72 13.30 -3.83
CA LEU A 659 -15.50 14.47 -4.69
C LEU A 659 -14.65 15.54 -4.02
N VAL A 660 -14.96 15.91 -2.78
CA VAL A 660 -14.29 17.00 -2.06
C VAL A 660 -12.78 16.74 -1.90
N PRO A 661 -12.31 15.60 -1.35
CA PRO A 661 -10.88 15.31 -1.28
C PRO A 661 -10.22 15.14 -2.66
N ALA A 662 -10.92 14.64 -3.67
CA ALA A 662 -10.39 14.57 -5.04
C ALA A 662 -10.10 15.98 -5.61
N CYS A 663 -11.04 16.91 -5.44
CA CYS A 663 -10.89 18.31 -5.83
C CYS A 663 -9.77 18.99 -5.05
N LEU A 664 -9.70 18.81 -3.73
CA LEU A 664 -8.65 19.36 -2.88
C LEU A 664 -7.26 18.83 -3.25
N CYS A 665 -7.16 17.52 -3.53
CA CYS A 665 -5.94 16.87 -3.99
C CYS A 665 -5.36 17.55 -5.24
N LEU A 666 -6.18 17.70 -6.28
CA LEU A 666 -5.76 18.34 -7.54
C LEU A 666 -5.47 19.83 -7.36
N ALA A 667 -6.32 20.53 -6.62
CA ALA A 667 -6.17 21.96 -6.36
C ALA A 667 -4.90 22.27 -5.58
N GLN A 668 -4.58 21.51 -4.53
CA GLN A 668 -3.37 21.74 -3.74
C GLN A 668 -2.10 21.37 -4.52
N CYS A 669 -2.12 20.34 -5.37
CA CYS A 669 -1.02 20.06 -6.29
C CYS A 669 -0.77 21.23 -7.26
N ALA A 670 -1.84 21.84 -7.79
CA ALA A 670 -1.77 23.02 -8.64
C ALA A 670 -1.27 24.27 -7.88
N GLU A 671 -1.69 24.45 -6.63
CA GLU A 671 -1.24 25.57 -5.77
C GLU A 671 0.27 25.55 -5.54
N VAL A 672 0.86 24.36 -5.35
CA VAL A 672 2.30 24.18 -5.14
C VAL A 672 3.11 24.74 -6.32
N VAL A 673 2.67 24.50 -7.56
CA VAL A 673 3.30 25.03 -8.78
C VAL A 673 2.83 26.43 -9.16
N SER A 674 2.00 27.08 -8.33
CA SER A 674 1.42 28.41 -8.57
C SER A 674 0.47 28.48 -9.78
N ASP A 675 -0.15 27.38 -10.17
CA ASP A 675 -1.19 27.33 -11.22
C ASP A 675 -2.58 27.58 -10.60
N TYR A 676 -2.83 28.84 -10.25
CA TYR A 676 -4.08 29.25 -9.59
C TYR A 676 -5.30 29.21 -10.53
N THR A 677 -5.10 29.25 -11.85
CA THR A 677 -6.20 29.02 -12.81
C THR A 677 -6.68 27.57 -12.73
N SER A 678 -5.77 26.61 -12.64
CA SER A 678 -6.15 25.22 -12.41
C SER A 678 -6.74 24.99 -11.03
N VAL A 679 -6.29 25.70 -9.97
CA VAL A 679 -6.93 25.65 -8.63
C VAL A 679 -8.42 25.97 -8.73
N LEU A 680 -8.78 27.09 -9.37
CA LEU A 680 -10.19 27.48 -9.56
C LEU A 680 -10.97 26.42 -10.34
N ARG A 681 -10.39 25.89 -11.43
CA ARG A 681 -11.02 24.84 -12.24
C ARG A 681 -11.28 23.57 -11.43
N TYR A 682 -10.32 23.13 -10.61
CA TYR A 682 -10.44 21.90 -9.83
C TYR A 682 -11.39 22.02 -8.64
N LEU A 683 -11.58 23.22 -8.09
CA LEU A 683 -12.54 23.47 -7.01
C LEU A 683 -13.95 23.82 -7.51
N GLN A 684 -14.12 24.12 -8.81
CA GLN A 684 -15.42 24.43 -9.40
C GLN A 684 -16.52 23.40 -9.07
N PRO A 685 -16.27 22.07 -9.08
CA PRO A 685 -17.28 21.09 -8.69
C PRO A 685 -17.84 21.32 -7.28
N ILE A 686 -16.98 21.69 -6.31
CA ILE A 686 -17.38 22.01 -4.94
C ILE A 686 -18.26 23.27 -4.94
N VAL A 687 -17.84 24.32 -5.66
CA VAL A 687 -18.62 25.58 -5.78
C VAL A 687 -20.02 25.32 -6.34
N THR A 688 -20.18 24.35 -7.23
CA THR A 688 -21.49 24.05 -7.86
C THR A 688 -22.32 22.98 -7.14
N LEU A 689 -21.86 22.48 -6.00
CA LEU A 689 -22.64 21.55 -5.19
C LEU A 689 -23.96 22.22 -4.76
N ARG A 690 -25.08 21.50 -4.93
CA ARG A 690 -26.42 22.01 -4.57
C ARG A 690 -26.55 22.25 -3.07
N GLU A 691 -25.89 21.42 -2.27
CA GLU A 691 -26.02 21.40 -0.81
C GLU A 691 -24.63 21.33 -0.22
N ARG A 692 -24.15 22.46 0.30
CA ARG A 692 -22.79 22.60 0.82
C ARG A 692 -22.70 22.70 2.35
N GLY A 693 -23.80 22.59 3.08
CA GLY A 693 -23.85 22.83 4.54
C GLY A 693 -22.63 22.25 5.29
N ALA A 694 -22.47 20.93 5.27
CA ALA A 694 -21.33 20.26 5.93
C ALA A 694 -19.95 20.51 5.26
N VAL A 695 -19.93 20.90 3.99
CA VAL A 695 -18.69 21.21 3.25
C VAL A 695 -18.18 22.62 3.62
N ASP A 696 -19.10 23.53 3.92
CA ASP A 696 -18.86 24.93 4.28
C ASP A 696 -18.69 25.11 5.80
N GLU A 697 -19.11 24.12 6.60
CA GLU A 697 -18.95 24.11 8.05
C GLU A 697 -17.45 24.19 8.45
N PRO A 698 -17.05 25.13 9.34
CA PRO A 698 -15.67 25.30 9.75
C PRO A 698 -15.02 24.01 10.29
N GLY A 699 -13.77 23.78 9.91
CA GLY A 699 -12.98 22.62 10.37
C GLY A 699 -13.12 21.37 9.52
N GLN A 700 -14.22 21.23 8.77
CA GLN A 700 -14.49 20.03 7.97
C GLN A 700 -13.54 19.92 6.76
N TRP A 701 -13.45 20.99 5.95
CA TRP A 701 -12.68 20.97 4.70
C TRP A 701 -11.97 22.31 4.43
N PRO A 702 -10.66 22.33 4.13
CA PRO A 702 -9.88 23.55 3.89
C PRO A 702 -10.00 24.05 2.43
N TRP A 703 -11.22 24.13 1.91
CA TRP A 703 -11.49 24.55 0.53
C TRP A 703 -11.73 26.06 0.37
N PRO A 704 -12.37 26.79 1.32
CA PRO A 704 -12.70 28.20 1.09
C PRO A 704 -11.45 29.09 1.03
N ASP A 705 -10.45 28.86 1.88
CA ASP A 705 -9.20 29.64 1.85
C ASP A 705 -8.40 29.41 0.58
N LEU A 706 -8.41 28.17 0.07
CA LEU A 706 -7.74 27.81 -1.18
C LEU A 706 -8.42 28.47 -2.39
N TYR A 707 -9.74 28.43 -2.46
CA TYR A 707 -10.51 29.05 -3.54
C TYR A 707 -10.42 30.58 -3.51
N GLY A 708 -10.67 31.18 -2.34
CA GLY A 708 -10.60 32.63 -2.14
C GLY A 708 -9.21 33.18 -2.49
N ASN A 709 -8.15 32.50 -2.06
CA ASN A 709 -6.79 32.88 -2.44
C ASN A 709 -6.54 32.82 -3.95
N ALA A 710 -7.03 31.78 -4.63
CA ALA A 710 -6.87 31.65 -6.07
C ALA A 710 -7.62 32.76 -6.83
N LEU A 711 -8.80 33.18 -6.35
CA LEU A 711 -9.51 34.35 -6.90
C LEU A 711 -8.67 35.63 -6.75
N VAL A 712 -8.09 35.88 -5.57
CA VAL A 712 -7.23 37.05 -5.36
C VAL A 712 -6.02 37.05 -6.29
N ILE A 713 -5.32 35.91 -6.40
CA ILE A 713 -4.10 35.80 -7.24
C ILE A 713 -4.39 35.94 -8.73
N THR A 714 -5.57 35.53 -9.17
CA THR A 714 -6.01 35.66 -10.57
C THR A 714 -6.64 37.03 -10.86
N GLY A 715 -6.62 37.97 -9.91
CA GLY A 715 -7.10 39.34 -10.09
C GLY A 715 -8.61 39.53 -9.88
N ARG A 716 -9.33 38.49 -9.44
CA ARG A 716 -10.78 38.50 -9.19
C ARG A 716 -11.07 38.92 -7.73
N VAL A 717 -10.55 40.07 -7.32
CA VAL A 717 -10.52 40.50 -5.91
C VAL A 717 -11.91 40.74 -5.33
N ASP A 718 -12.82 41.37 -6.08
CA ASP A 718 -14.17 41.65 -5.60
C ASP A 718 -15.01 40.38 -5.44
N GLU A 719 -14.86 39.44 -6.37
CA GLU A 719 -15.46 38.11 -6.26
C GLU A 719 -14.90 37.34 -5.07
N ALA A 720 -13.59 37.45 -4.80
CA ALA A 720 -12.98 36.85 -3.62
C ALA A 720 -13.58 37.40 -2.33
N ASP A 721 -13.80 38.71 -2.25
CA ASP A 721 -14.39 39.39 -1.09
C ASP A 721 -15.86 38.98 -0.86
N GLU A 722 -16.66 38.92 -1.93
CA GLU A 722 -18.04 38.44 -1.85
C GLU A 722 -18.11 36.96 -1.44
N PHE A 723 -17.25 36.12 -2.01
CA PHE A 723 -17.17 34.70 -1.68
C PHE A 723 -16.74 34.46 -0.21
N LEU A 724 -15.76 35.21 0.29
CA LEU A 724 -15.15 34.95 1.60
C LEU A 724 -16.06 35.32 2.78
N ARG A 725 -16.86 36.38 2.64
CA ARG A 725 -17.69 36.96 3.71
C ARG A 725 -18.59 35.95 4.45
N PRO A 726 -19.43 35.14 3.78
CA PRO A 726 -20.28 34.17 4.48
C PRO A 726 -19.47 33.13 5.27
N HIS A 727 -18.27 32.75 4.79
CA HIS A 727 -17.40 31.81 5.51
C HIS A 727 -16.74 32.48 6.73
N GLU A 728 -16.37 33.76 6.65
CA GLU A 728 -15.85 34.53 7.78
C GLU A 728 -16.89 34.70 8.88
N GLU A 729 -18.14 35.04 8.50
CA GLU A 729 -19.27 35.16 9.41
C GLU A 729 -19.54 33.84 10.13
N LEU A 730 -19.62 32.73 9.39
CA LEU A 730 -19.85 31.40 9.96
C LEU A 730 -18.70 30.96 10.88
N ALA A 731 -17.44 31.16 10.49
CA ALA A 731 -16.30 30.82 11.33
C ALA A 731 -16.24 31.66 12.62
N ALA A 732 -16.68 32.92 12.56
CA ALA A 732 -16.80 33.78 13.73
C ALA A 732 -17.95 33.35 14.65
N GLU A 733 -19.13 33.03 14.08
CA GLU A 733 -20.29 32.51 14.83
C GLU A 733 -19.94 31.23 15.59
N ARG A 734 -19.20 30.32 14.94
CA ARG A 734 -18.73 29.06 15.55
C ARG A 734 -17.53 29.21 16.47
N GLY A 735 -16.87 30.37 16.49
CA GLY A 735 -15.64 30.58 17.26
C GLY A 735 -14.46 29.71 16.80
N HIS A 736 -14.44 29.27 15.53
CA HIS A 736 -13.48 28.28 15.04
C HIS A 736 -12.13 28.91 14.65
N ARG A 737 -11.10 28.65 15.44
CA ARG A 737 -9.81 29.38 15.39
C ARG A 737 -9.01 29.15 14.11
N SER A 738 -8.76 27.90 13.71
CA SER A 738 -7.97 27.64 12.49
C SER A 738 -8.69 28.09 11.23
N ALA A 739 -10.02 28.00 11.17
CA ALA A 739 -10.81 28.54 10.06
C ALA A 739 -10.70 30.06 9.98
N LYS A 740 -10.85 30.77 11.11
CA LYS A 740 -10.63 32.23 11.18
C LYS A 740 -9.22 32.63 10.73
N ALA A 741 -8.19 31.88 11.13
CA ALA A 741 -6.81 32.12 10.70
C ALA A 741 -6.62 31.94 9.18
N ARG A 742 -7.13 30.83 8.61
CA ARG A 742 -7.05 30.55 7.17
C ARG A 742 -7.84 31.59 6.35
N LEU A 743 -9.02 32.00 6.78
CA LEU A 743 -9.79 33.04 6.09
C LEU A 743 -9.13 34.42 6.24
N GLY A 744 -8.61 34.74 7.42
CA GLY A 744 -7.88 35.98 7.71
C GLY A 744 -6.65 36.19 6.83
N TYR A 745 -5.94 35.11 6.45
CA TYR A 745 -4.86 35.21 5.47
C TYR A 745 -5.37 35.66 4.09
N VAL A 746 -6.52 35.15 3.62
CA VAL A 746 -7.11 35.57 2.34
C VAL A 746 -7.58 37.03 2.43
N ARG A 747 -8.23 37.40 3.54
CA ARG A 747 -8.66 38.77 3.85
C ARG A 747 -7.49 39.77 3.78
N GLY A 748 -6.35 39.42 4.36
CA GLY A 748 -5.12 40.22 4.27
C GLY A 748 -4.65 40.42 2.83
N ARG A 749 -4.77 39.41 1.97
CA ARG A 749 -4.44 39.55 0.53
C ARG A 749 -5.44 40.43 -0.22
N ILE A 750 -6.73 40.33 0.07
CA ILE A 750 -7.78 41.18 -0.52
C ILE A 750 -7.49 42.66 -0.21
N LEU A 751 -7.25 42.98 1.07
CA LEU A 751 -6.94 44.34 1.51
C LEU A 751 -5.65 44.86 0.89
N GLY A 752 -4.62 44.01 0.83
CA GLY A 752 -3.35 44.34 0.19
C GLY A 752 -3.49 44.61 -1.31
N ALA A 753 -4.34 43.83 -2.01
CA ALA A 753 -4.63 44.04 -3.43
C ALA A 753 -5.43 45.33 -3.69
N ARG A 754 -6.26 45.76 -2.72
CA ARG A 754 -6.98 47.06 -2.74
C ARG A 754 -6.10 48.25 -2.33
N GLY A 755 -4.88 48.00 -1.85
CA GLY A 755 -3.92 49.03 -1.45
C GLY A 755 -4.03 49.49 0.01
N ASP A 756 -4.91 48.88 0.80
CA ASP A 756 -5.03 49.17 2.24
C ASP A 756 -4.04 48.29 3.03
N ILE A 757 -2.77 48.75 3.05
CA ILE A 757 -1.64 47.95 3.55
C ILE A 757 -1.67 47.80 5.08
N ASP A 758 -2.14 48.81 5.80
CA ASP A 758 -2.23 48.74 7.27
C ASP A 758 -3.35 47.77 7.68
N ALA A 759 -4.53 47.85 7.06
CA ALA A 759 -5.59 46.87 7.30
C ALA A 759 -5.17 45.45 6.87
N ALA A 760 -4.42 45.32 5.77
CA ALA A 760 -3.87 44.03 5.35
C ALA A 760 -2.94 43.43 6.40
N ARG A 761 -2.04 44.25 6.96
CA ARG A 761 -1.15 43.85 8.05
C ARG A 761 -1.93 43.41 9.28
N ASP A 762 -2.91 44.20 9.72
CA ASP A 762 -3.74 43.87 10.89
C ASP A 762 -4.48 42.55 10.69
N ALA A 763 -4.95 42.26 9.48
CA ALA A 763 -5.60 40.99 9.16
C ALA A 763 -4.62 39.79 9.24
N PHE A 764 -3.38 39.94 8.77
CA PHE A 764 -2.36 38.90 8.91
C PHE A 764 -1.91 38.69 10.35
N GLU A 765 -1.71 39.76 11.12
CA GLU A 765 -1.35 39.70 12.54
C GLU A 765 -2.45 38.97 13.33
N LYS A 766 -3.72 39.32 13.13
CA LYS A 766 -4.86 38.59 13.72
C LYS A 766 -4.90 37.13 13.31
N ALA A 767 -4.64 36.83 12.03
CA ALA A 767 -4.60 35.43 11.56
C ALA A 767 -3.48 34.62 12.23
N LEU A 768 -2.33 35.26 12.50
CA LEU A 768 -1.24 34.64 13.25
C LEU A 768 -1.61 34.45 14.73
N ASP A 769 -2.25 35.42 15.37
CA ASP A 769 -2.70 35.29 16.76
C ASP A 769 -3.69 34.13 16.94
N GLU A 770 -4.59 33.93 15.98
CA GLU A 770 -5.55 32.81 16.00
C GLU A 770 -4.86 31.43 15.92
N ILE A 771 -3.76 31.31 15.14
CA ILE A 771 -3.07 30.04 14.89
C ILE A 771 -1.90 29.78 15.85
N ASP A 772 -1.35 30.79 16.54
CA ASP A 772 -0.06 30.68 17.26
C ASP A 772 -0.06 29.61 18.35
N THR A 773 -1.21 29.37 18.98
CA THR A 773 -1.36 28.35 20.03
C THR A 773 -1.81 26.98 19.51
N LEU A 774 -1.99 26.82 18.20
CA LEU A 774 -2.42 25.57 17.58
C LEU A 774 -1.21 24.86 16.95
N PRO A 775 -1.09 23.52 17.05
CA PRO A 775 0.02 22.77 16.46
C PRO A 775 -0.20 22.55 14.95
N LEU A 776 -0.36 23.65 14.20
CA LEU A 776 -0.66 23.68 12.77
C LEU A 776 0.47 24.39 11.99
N PRO A 777 1.70 23.85 11.98
CA PRO A 777 2.89 24.49 11.42
C PRO A 777 2.76 24.82 9.93
N TYR A 778 2.06 23.99 9.14
CA TYR A 778 1.86 24.23 7.71
C TYR A 778 0.97 25.46 7.45
N ASP A 779 -0.13 25.61 8.19
CA ASP A 779 -1.02 26.78 8.06
C ASP A 779 -0.30 28.06 8.52
N ARG A 780 0.46 28.00 9.62
CA ARG A 780 1.30 29.13 10.08
C ARG A 780 2.34 29.53 9.02
N ALA A 781 2.96 28.58 8.35
CA ALA A 781 3.90 28.84 7.25
C ALA A 781 3.21 29.53 6.06
N ARG A 782 2.00 29.08 5.68
CA ARG A 782 1.20 29.69 4.60
C ARG A 782 0.84 31.14 4.90
N ILE A 783 0.39 31.43 6.13
CA ILE A 783 0.02 32.79 6.57
C ILE A 783 1.25 33.70 6.50
N ASN A 784 2.39 33.30 7.08
CA ASN A 784 3.63 34.07 7.04
C ASN A 784 4.11 34.33 5.60
N PHE A 785 4.03 33.32 4.73
CA PHE A 785 4.47 33.47 3.34
C PHE A 785 3.58 34.46 2.58
N ALA A 786 2.26 34.35 2.70
CA ALA A 786 1.32 35.26 2.06
C ALA A 786 1.43 36.69 2.61
N TYR A 787 1.65 36.84 3.92
CA TYR A 787 1.91 38.12 4.57
C TYR A 787 3.14 38.79 3.95
N GLY A 788 4.25 38.06 3.87
CA GLY A 788 5.49 38.53 3.28
C GLY A 788 5.37 38.94 1.82
N GLN A 789 4.70 38.12 1.00
CA GLN A 789 4.43 38.46 -0.40
C GLN A 789 3.60 39.75 -0.52
N THR A 790 2.64 39.97 0.37
CA THR A 790 1.78 41.17 0.36
C THR A 790 2.58 42.41 0.77
N MET A 791 3.36 42.33 1.85
CA MET A 791 4.24 43.42 2.29
C MET A 791 5.31 43.76 1.26
N ARG A 792 5.85 42.76 0.55
CA ARG A 792 6.80 42.98 -0.53
C ARG A 792 6.19 43.82 -1.65
N ARG A 793 5.00 43.45 -2.12
CA ARG A 793 4.27 44.21 -3.16
C ARG A 793 3.97 45.65 -2.73
N ALA A 794 3.76 45.86 -1.43
CA ALA A 794 3.58 47.17 -0.82
C ALA A 794 4.88 47.98 -0.61
N GLY A 795 6.05 47.45 -1.00
CA GLY A 795 7.35 48.13 -0.83
C GLY A 795 7.96 48.03 0.59
N ARG A 796 7.30 47.34 1.52
CA ARG A 796 7.73 47.15 2.92
C ARG A 796 8.77 46.02 3.03
N ARG A 797 9.95 46.22 2.46
CA ARG A 797 10.95 45.16 2.25
C ARG A 797 11.42 44.46 3.53
N ARG A 798 11.75 45.22 4.58
CA ARG A 798 12.25 44.66 5.85
C ARG A 798 11.20 43.80 6.54
N ASP A 799 9.95 44.27 6.56
CA ASP A 799 8.83 43.55 7.16
C ASP A 799 8.55 42.25 6.39
N ALA A 800 8.60 42.31 5.05
CA ALA A 800 8.48 41.14 4.20
C ALA A 800 9.60 40.11 4.44
N ASP A 801 10.85 40.54 4.53
CA ASP A 801 12.01 39.65 4.72
C ASP A 801 11.91 38.86 6.03
N THR A 802 11.46 39.51 7.11
CA THR A 802 11.28 38.86 8.42
C THR A 802 10.29 37.71 8.35
N VAL A 803 9.07 37.97 7.85
CA VAL A 803 8.02 36.94 7.83
C VAL A 803 8.26 35.87 6.77
N ILE A 804 8.92 36.19 5.64
CA ILE A 804 9.30 35.17 4.64
C ILE A 804 10.38 34.24 5.20
N ARG A 805 11.31 34.74 6.04
CA ARG A 805 12.31 33.89 6.71
C ARG A 805 11.64 32.91 7.67
N THR A 806 10.69 33.40 8.49
CA THR A 806 9.88 32.54 9.36
C THR A 806 9.13 31.47 8.56
N ALA A 807 8.47 31.86 7.46
CA ALA A 807 7.80 30.90 6.58
C ALA A 807 8.77 29.84 6.01
N ARG A 808 9.95 30.29 5.55
CA ARG A 808 11.00 29.41 5.02
C ARG A 808 11.47 28.38 6.04
N GLU A 809 11.73 28.82 7.28
CA GLU A 809 12.17 27.94 8.37
C GLU A 809 11.10 26.88 8.70
N LEU A 810 9.83 27.29 8.79
CA LEU A 810 8.70 26.37 9.00
C LEU A 810 8.54 25.39 7.82
N TYR A 811 8.62 25.86 6.58
CA TYR A 811 8.57 24.96 5.42
C TYR A 811 9.77 24.01 5.37
N SER A 812 10.95 24.47 5.77
CA SER A 812 12.16 23.65 5.83
C SER A 812 12.05 22.55 6.89
N SER A 813 11.50 22.85 8.07
CA SER A 813 11.33 21.84 9.13
C SER A 813 10.31 20.75 8.75
N LEU A 814 9.32 21.09 7.94
CA LEU A 814 8.34 20.15 7.37
C LEU A 814 8.91 19.33 6.19
N GLY A 815 9.99 19.80 5.56
CA GLY A 815 10.53 19.23 4.33
C GLY A 815 9.78 19.66 3.06
N ALA A 816 9.12 20.82 3.09
CA ALA A 816 8.37 21.38 1.97
C ALA A 816 9.28 22.04 0.91
N VAL A 817 10.13 21.24 0.27
CA VAL A 817 11.16 21.69 -0.71
C VAL A 817 10.61 22.71 -1.71
N SER A 818 9.44 22.43 -2.31
CA SER A 818 8.80 23.30 -3.30
C SER A 818 8.51 24.71 -2.77
N TYR A 819 8.14 24.83 -1.49
CA TYR A 819 7.87 26.13 -0.86
C TYR A 819 9.12 26.79 -0.29
N VAL A 820 10.13 26.03 0.17
CA VAL A 820 11.45 26.59 0.53
C VAL A 820 12.05 27.31 -0.67
N GLU A 821 12.04 26.68 -1.85
CA GLU A 821 12.52 27.30 -3.10
C GLU A 821 11.73 28.56 -3.49
N ARG A 822 10.43 28.60 -3.17
CA ARG A 822 9.59 29.80 -3.38
C ARG A 822 9.99 30.91 -2.42
N CYS A 823 10.17 30.62 -1.13
CA CYS A 823 10.66 31.60 -0.16
C CYS A 823 12.04 32.13 -0.56
N ASP A 824 12.96 31.27 -1.01
CA ASP A 824 14.29 31.66 -1.46
C ASP A 824 14.25 32.60 -2.68
N ARG A 825 13.35 32.34 -3.63
CA ARG A 825 13.13 33.26 -4.77
C ARG A 825 12.62 34.63 -4.31
N GLU A 826 11.68 34.67 -3.38
CA GLU A 826 11.12 35.92 -2.84
C GLU A 826 12.12 36.72 -1.98
N LEU A 827 12.98 36.05 -1.23
CA LEU A 827 14.08 36.68 -0.48
C LEU A 827 15.15 37.24 -1.42
N LYS A 828 15.54 36.45 -2.43
CA LYS A 828 16.50 36.89 -3.46
C LYS A 828 16.00 38.09 -4.24
N ALA A 829 14.71 38.12 -4.60
CA ALA A 829 14.08 39.27 -5.24
C ALA A 829 14.07 40.53 -4.34
N GLY A 830 14.12 40.35 -3.02
CA GLY A 830 14.24 41.42 -2.02
C GLY A 830 15.62 42.06 -1.90
N GLY A 831 16.66 41.49 -2.55
CA GLY A 831 18.05 41.94 -2.44
C GLY A 831 18.84 41.30 -1.29
N LEU A 832 18.24 40.38 -0.53
CA LEU A 832 18.96 39.52 0.39
C LEU A 832 19.61 38.38 -0.41
N ARG A 833 20.94 38.35 -0.47
CA ARG A 833 21.64 37.09 -0.74
C ARG A 833 21.38 36.21 0.48
N THR A 834 20.70 35.10 0.31
CA THR A 834 20.74 33.99 1.28
C THR A 834 22.18 33.50 1.34
N GLY A 835 22.95 34.10 2.24
CA GLY A 835 24.31 33.75 2.58
C GLY A 835 24.37 33.46 4.07
N ASP A 836 24.73 32.22 4.36
CA ASP A 836 25.52 31.76 5.49
C ASP A 836 25.02 32.06 6.91
N SER A 837 24.66 30.98 7.60
CA SER A 837 24.52 30.90 9.05
C SER A 837 25.77 31.44 9.75
N GLU A 838 25.57 32.39 10.66
CA GLU A 838 26.58 33.00 11.55
C GLU A 838 27.14 32.05 12.64
N THR A 839 27.28 30.75 12.36
CA THR A 839 27.97 29.81 13.26
C THR A 839 28.83 28.84 12.48
N ASP A 840 29.87 29.36 11.84
CA ASP A 840 31.19 28.72 11.79
C ASP A 840 32.15 29.64 11.04
N ALA A 841 33.22 30.06 11.69
CA ALA A 841 34.37 30.61 10.98
C ALA A 841 35.18 29.42 10.44
N PRO A 842 35.24 29.16 9.11
CA PRO A 842 36.08 28.11 8.61
C PRO A 842 37.47 28.68 8.36
N ARG A 843 38.46 28.16 9.09
CA ARG A 843 39.82 28.11 8.56
C ARG A 843 39.75 27.33 7.25
N SER A 844 39.76 28.03 6.11
CA SER A 844 39.71 27.44 4.77
C SER A 844 41.03 26.76 4.45
N ASP A 845 41.13 25.49 4.87
CA ASP A 845 42.24 24.60 4.56
C ASP A 845 42.03 23.91 3.20
N PHE A 846 43.13 23.58 2.51
CA PHE A 846 43.11 23.01 1.15
C PHE A 846 42.51 21.60 1.08
N THR A 847 42.20 20.99 2.23
CA THR A 847 41.45 19.75 2.40
C THR A 847 40.02 19.84 1.87
N THR A 848 39.44 21.05 1.80
CA THR A 848 38.07 21.32 1.29
C THR A 848 37.94 21.35 -0.25
N LEU A 849 39.06 21.30 -0.98
CA LEU A 849 39.05 21.15 -2.44
C LEU A 849 38.81 19.71 -2.86
N THR A 850 38.03 19.52 -3.92
CA THR A 850 37.94 18.21 -4.58
C THR A 850 39.28 17.86 -5.22
N PRO A 851 39.57 16.57 -5.50
CA PRO A 851 40.83 16.17 -6.13
C PRO A 851 41.14 16.92 -7.45
N GLN A 852 40.11 17.16 -8.28
CA GLN A 852 40.24 17.90 -9.54
C GLN A 852 40.47 19.40 -9.31
N GLU A 853 39.78 20.01 -8.35
CA GLU A 853 40.01 21.42 -7.98
C GLU A 853 41.41 21.63 -7.39
N ARG A 854 41.91 20.67 -6.60
CA ARG A 854 43.26 20.68 -6.04
C ARG A 854 44.32 20.54 -7.13
N ALA A 855 44.14 19.64 -8.08
CA ALA A 855 45.04 19.49 -9.23
C ALA A 855 45.12 20.76 -10.08
N VAL A 856 43.96 21.36 -10.41
CA VAL A 856 43.89 22.64 -11.14
C VAL A 856 44.54 23.76 -10.32
N ALA A 857 44.23 23.88 -9.03
CA ALA A 857 44.76 24.94 -8.17
C ALA A 857 46.29 24.86 -8.00
N THR A 858 46.84 23.65 -7.89
CA THR A 858 48.29 23.41 -7.72
C THR A 858 49.08 23.80 -8.98
N LEU A 859 48.63 23.38 -10.16
CA LEU A 859 49.28 23.75 -11.42
C LEU A 859 49.15 25.26 -11.71
N VAL A 860 48.04 25.87 -11.32
CA VAL A 860 47.84 27.32 -11.45
C VAL A 860 48.72 28.10 -10.45
N ALA A 861 48.85 27.63 -9.20
CA ALA A 861 49.69 28.25 -8.19
C ALA A 861 51.20 28.20 -8.55
N SER A 862 51.62 27.16 -9.28
CA SER A 862 53.00 27.01 -9.80
C SER A 862 53.30 27.81 -11.08
N GLY A 863 52.34 28.60 -11.58
CA GLY A 863 52.56 29.55 -12.69
C GLY A 863 52.10 29.08 -14.08
N ARG A 864 51.53 27.87 -14.23
CA ARG A 864 51.03 27.34 -15.53
C ARG A 864 49.78 28.03 -16.04
N THR A 865 49.77 28.55 -17.27
CA THR A 865 48.58 29.16 -17.89
C THR A 865 47.42 28.16 -17.99
N ASN A 866 46.17 28.64 -18.05
CA ASN A 866 45.00 27.75 -18.13
C ASN A 866 45.03 26.81 -19.35
N LYS A 867 45.73 27.21 -20.42
CA LYS A 867 45.94 26.38 -21.62
C LYS A 867 46.91 25.22 -21.36
N GLU A 868 47.96 25.46 -20.58
CA GLU A 868 48.92 24.42 -20.18
C GLU A 868 48.30 23.47 -19.16
N VAL A 869 47.57 23.98 -18.17
CA VAL A 869 46.83 23.16 -17.18
C VAL A 869 45.79 22.28 -17.86
N ALA A 870 45.08 22.81 -18.85
CA ALA A 870 44.14 22.07 -19.68
C ALA A 870 44.83 20.93 -20.44
N GLY A 871 46.00 21.19 -21.05
CA GLY A 871 46.79 20.16 -21.74
C GLY A 871 47.34 19.07 -20.80
N GLU A 872 47.79 19.46 -19.60
CA GLU A 872 48.40 18.55 -18.63
C GLU A 872 47.38 17.66 -17.89
N LEU A 873 46.18 18.19 -17.63
CA LEU A 873 45.08 17.44 -17.00
C LEU A 873 44.10 16.82 -18.01
N PHE A 874 44.37 16.93 -19.31
CA PHE A 874 43.45 16.52 -20.39
C PHE A 874 42.03 17.13 -20.26
N LEU A 875 41.95 18.38 -19.82
CA LEU A 875 40.70 19.13 -19.65
C LEU A 875 40.56 20.23 -20.69
N SER A 876 39.35 20.74 -20.91
CA SER A 876 39.17 21.97 -21.70
C SER A 876 39.62 23.20 -20.91
N VAL A 877 40.09 24.25 -21.58
CA VAL A 877 40.43 25.53 -20.93
C VAL A 877 39.24 26.12 -20.16
N LYS A 878 38.02 25.91 -20.67
CA LYS A 878 36.77 26.36 -20.03
C LYS A 878 36.49 25.57 -18.74
N THR A 879 36.85 24.29 -18.69
CA THR A 879 36.75 23.45 -17.49
C THR A 879 37.76 23.90 -16.43
N VAL A 880 38.99 24.24 -16.82
CA VAL A 880 39.99 24.82 -15.91
C VAL A 880 39.51 26.15 -15.32
N GLN A 881 38.90 27.03 -16.15
CA GLN A 881 38.31 28.29 -15.68
C GLN A 881 37.15 28.04 -14.69
N TYR A 882 36.28 27.07 -14.98
CA TYR A 882 35.19 26.68 -14.10
C TYR A 882 35.69 26.22 -12.72
N HIS A 883 36.69 25.34 -12.68
CA HIS A 883 37.28 24.89 -11.42
C HIS A 883 37.97 26.05 -10.68
N LEU A 884 38.66 26.94 -11.39
CA LEU A 884 39.26 28.12 -10.76
C LEU A 884 38.23 29.07 -10.15
N THR A 885 37.08 29.29 -10.81
CA THR A 885 35.99 30.09 -10.23
C THR A 885 35.48 29.47 -8.94
N ARG A 886 35.37 28.14 -8.87
CA ARG A 886 34.98 27.43 -7.66
C ARG A 886 36.06 27.49 -6.58
N VAL A 887 37.33 27.29 -6.93
CA VAL A 887 38.47 27.42 -6.01
C VAL A 887 38.52 28.83 -5.43
N TYR A 888 38.38 29.87 -6.26
CA TYR A 888 38.34 31.27 -5.82
C TYR A 888 37.16 31.55 -4.89
N SER A 889 35.98 31.02 -5.22
CA SER A 889 34.80 31.12 -4.37
C SER A 889 35.00 30.42 -3.02
N LYS A 890 35.62 29.25 -3.00
CA LYS A 890 35.86 28.45 -1.78
C LYS A 890 36.91 29.09 -0.85
N PHE A 891 37.92 29.75 -1.41
CA PHE A 891 38.96 30.42 -0.62
C PHE A 891 38.72 31.92 -0.39
N GLY A 892 37.66 32.49 -0.96
CA GLY A 892 37.36 33.93 -0.87
C GLY A 892 38.39 34.83 -1.57
N ILE A 893 39.13 34.30 -2.54
CA ILE A 893 40.20 35.01 -3.27
C ILE A 893 39.71 35.45 -4.65
N ARG A 894 40.31 36.49 -5.20
CA ARG A 894 39.86 37.12 -6.46
C ARG A 894 40.89 37.02 -7.58
N SER A 895 42.11 36.61 -7.26
CA SER A 895 43.19 36.58 -8.24
C SER A 895 44.04 35.32 -8.16
N ARG A 896 44.61 34.98 -9.31
CA ARG A 896 45.60 33.92 -9.46
C ARG A 896 46.85 34.16 -8.58
N SER A 897 47.22 35.42 -8.41
CA SER A 897 48.33 35.83 -7.55
C SER A 897 48.05 35.57 -6.07
N GLU A 898 46.80 35.76 -5.62
CA GLU A 898 46.35 35.41 -4.27
C GLU A 898 46.35 33.90 -4.05
N LEU A 899 45.95 33.11 -5.05
CA LEU A 899 46.03 31.64 -5.00
C LEU A 899 47.47 31.18 -4.82
N ALA A 900 48.40 31.72 -5.60
CA ALA A 900 49.84 31.43 -5.49
C ALA A 900 50.46 31.93 -4.18
N ALA A 901 49.93 33.00 -3.58
CA ALA A 901 50.36 33.46 -2.26
C ALA A 901 49.92 32.51 -1.14
N LYS A 902 48.69 31.98 -1.21
CA LYS A 902 48.20 30.98 -0.24
C LYS A 902 48.96 29.66 -0.30
N PHE A 903 49.31 29.15 -1.49
CA PHE A 903 50.13 27.94 -1.64
C PHE A 903 51.54 28.13 -1.03
N ARG A 904 52.19 29.29 -1.24
CA ARG A 904 53.51 29.60 -0.66
C ARG A 904 53.50 29.74 0.86
N GLN A 905 52.36 30.04 1.47
CA GLN A 905 52.20 30.03 2.93
C GLN A 905 52.06 28.61 3.50
N GLN A 906 51.65 27.64 2.67
CA GLN A 906 51.50 26.23 3.05
C GLN A 906 52.83 25.46 2.98
N ASP A 907 53.73 25.78 2.05
CA ASP A 907 55.07 25.17 1.93
C ASP A 907 56.08 25.64 3.00
N ARG A 908 55.73 26.63 3.83
CA ARG A 908 56.59 27.21 4.89
C ARG A 908 56.16 26.83 6.31
N GLY A 909 55.06 26.11 6.47
CA GLY A 909 54.58 25.54 7.72
C GLY A 909 54.63 24.02 7.66
#